data_AF-A0A545S9N3-F1
#
_entry.id   AF-A0A545S9N3-F1
#
_cell.length_a   1.000
_cell.length_b   1.000
_cell.length_c   1.000
_cell.angle_alpha   90.00
_cell.angle_beta   90.00
_cell.angle_gamma   90.00
#
_symmetry.space_group_name_H-M   'P 1'
#
loop_
_entity.id
_entity.type
_entity.pdbx_description
1 polymer ?
#
loop_
_entity_poly.entity_id
_entity_poly.type
_entity_poly.pdbx_seq_one_letter_code
_entity_poly.pdbx_strand_id
1 'polypeptide(L)'
;ALRAHLLAAVPKLDVYFPVPGRPVRLPNYPWQRERHWYAKTSESHALIERQRVHPLLGWRLSEAEAAWENTLDPLILPWLADHQVGGTVVFPGAAYAEMALAAAREWRGEEMLGLEEMDILAPLVFDGEHARTLRLTLNTRDGGFQVTSRQRLSHDEWTLHATGRLFEIPASISRQSSIPPAAANARLIERATHYDLTARLGLDYGPEFQGLRSARVADDLLDVQLELTQSVRERGYLLHPAMLDVCYQALVDYFQNEIESGLGVAFLPVKIGRLTLHRLARVERFRARLLRRSARSVLADFELLDAEGLLVASMCGCRFRAAPLLRREQSPVMHWKSTPRLRPHPADLQTTQLPGTAELGRLLAGMFESEEVAFQRQTWFRETLPLFEALTLAFTYDAFETLHAANAHAVQNRLGQQGASAYQRWLAALLVDEGLLAELEGRWQLAPRGEFPRAEDIWQTLMRDAPACAPQLVLLGRVGRHLAELVGGELDMREFMRGLWCSPSSETLLDDDPAYLGTRLAIQTIVQELERALPGQRKLRVLEISPGSSELPRRVSGFLGEDRLEYVLAITDEEARLRQQLEFREMPHIAVLGFDLADWSMATDIANAQPFDMVILRHVAHRSTFPQAALAHARRWLAQGGLLAVAERYPDWSADMLGGLDAGWWSEAEGDLHGRPLSALQPPEAWYNALVEEGFEGVERFSEPAAEDLAAGAYLLLAKRPDGEVEPSVCADRATWLVLVDSASASLAGQLRLRLEAEGQHVIISEQMNSAELALADHVVHMLGWSAASPVEGLSAALRMPGLVHQLLDDGTRQPRLWMATHGGALADVSCSSVAAQPHQGALWGFGRVLMNEYPALDCTLIDIACDPGLSGLPLRLTQEFLQPDGANEIVLSAEGRYCLSMSEDTMEAAVDAESPAPRYRLDFRVPGQLRNLVWLAESRRELEDHEVEVSTRATGLNFRDVMYLMGLLPDEAVENGFAGASLGLEFSGVVSRVGRAVSDYAAGDAVMGFGSSCFASHVITRADAIAALPQGWSFQSAATVPTVFFTVYYALKQLADLQPGERVLIHGAAGGVGIAAVQLARHLGAEIFATAGSEEKRDFVKLLGADHVFDSRSLAFADDILEATNGQGVDVVLNSLAGEAIRRNLRILKPFGRFLELGKRDFFENTPIGLRPFKDNISYFGIDADQLLTARPVLAARLFREVMELFHEGVLAPLPHRVFSADRVVDAFRVMQQARHIGKVIVSLEA
;
A
#
# COMPACT_ATOMS: atom_id res chain seq x y z
N ALA A 1 48.62 -56.39 16.30
CA ALA A 1 50.09 -56.56 16.24
C ALA A 1 50.74 -55.59 15.23
N LEU A 2 50.42 -55.63 13.93
CA LEU A 2 51.06 -54.75 12.91
C LEU A 2 50.83 -53.24 13.15
N ARG A 3 49.66 -52.84 13.66
CA ARG A 3 49.32 -51.44 13.98
C ARG A 3 50.11 -50.83 15.15
N ALA A 4 50.72 -51.63 16.03
CA ALA A 4 51.55 -51.10 17.13
C ALA A 4 53.01 -50.81 16.69
N HIS A 5 53.46 -51.34 15.55
CA HIS A 5 54.85 -51.22 15.10
C HIS A 5 55.14 -49.90 14.38
N LEU A 6 54.13 -49.26 13.78
CA LEU A 6 54.26 -47.98 13.07
C LEU A 6 54.34 -46.75 13.99
N LEU A 7 54.13 -46.93 15.30
CA LEU A 7 54.16 -45.86 16.30
C LEU A 7 55.41 -45.88 17.19
N ALA A 8 56.37 -46.79 16.93
CA ALA A 8 57.66 -46.80 17.62
C ALA A 8 58.73 -46.05 16.79
N ALA A 9 59.52 -45.18 17.43
CA ALA A 9 60.54 -44.36 16.76
C ALA A 9 61.66 -45.17 16.07
N VAL A 10 61.81 -46.47 16.39
CA VAL A 10 62.71 -47.39 15.69
C VAL A 10 61.99 -48.74 15.52
N PRO A 11 61.71 -49.19 14.28
CA PRO A 11 61.04 -50.46 14.04
C PRO A 11 62.01 -51.64 14.27
N LYS A 12 61.62 -52.57 15.16
CA LYS A 12 62.35 -53.82 15.43
C LYS A 12 61.98 -54.90 14.41
N LEU A 13 62.42 -54.75 13.17
CA LEU A 13 62.05 -55.63 12.04
C LEU A 13 62.76 -56.99 12.09
N ASP A 14 63.92 -57.04 12.73
CA ASP A 14 64.79 -58.21 12.94
C ASP A 14 64.15 -59.30 13.83
N VAL A 15 63.09 -58.96 14.57
CA VAL A 15 62.30 -59.91 15.36
C VAL A 15 61.29 -60.67 14.49
N TYR A 16 60.77 -60.04 13.43
CA TYR A 16 59.74 -60.62 12.56
C TYR A 16 60.29 -61.14 11.23
N PHE A 17 61.42 -60.60 10.78
CA PHE A 17 62.13 -61.00 9.56
C PHE A 17 63.59 -61.31 9.91
N PRO A 18 63.88 -62.46 10.54
CA PRO A 18 65.22 -62.80 11.06
C PRO A 18 66.24 -63.12 9.96
N VAL A 19 65.81 -63.16 8.70
CA VAL A 19 66.67 -63.42 7.55
C VAL A 19 66.71 -62.16 6.68
N PRO A 20 67.88 -61.52 6.49
CA PRO A 20 67.98 -60.37 5.61
C PRO A 20 67.73 -60.80 4.15
N GLY A 21 66.63 -60.33 3.57
CA GLY A 21 66.34 -60.50 2.15
C GLY A 21 67.35 -59.73 1.29
N ARG A 22 67.74 -60.28 0.13
CA ARG A 22 68.67 -59.64 -0.79
C ARG A 22 68.00 -58.40 -1.41
N PRO A 23 68.47 -57.16 -1.14
CA PRO A 23 67.86 -55.97 -1.72
C PRO A 23 68.12 -55.94 -3.23
N VAL A 24 67.05 -55.97 -4.03
CA VAL A 24 67.12 -55.84 -5.48
C VAL A 24 66.84 -54.38 -5.84
N ARG A 25 67.78 -53.74 -6.55
CA ARG A 25 67.63 -52.36 -7.00
C ARG A 25 66.61 -52.31 -8.13
N LEU A 26 65.43 -51.72 -7.89
CA LEU A 26 64.46 -51.43 -8.94
C LEU A 26 65.00 -50.33 -9.87
N PRO A 27 64.59 -50.28 -11.15
CA PRO A 27 64.97 -49.20 -12.05
C PRO A 27 64.51 -47.84 -11.49
N ASN A 28 65.40 -46.86 -11.43
CA ASN A 28 65.02 -45.50 -11.02
C ASN A 28 64.20 -44.84 -12.15
N TYR A 29 63.10 -44.15 -11.81
CA TYR A 29 62.38 -43.28 -12.76
C TYR A 29 63.36 -42.23 -13.34
N PRO A 30 63.58 -42.18 -14.67
CA PRO A 30 64.46 -41.18 -15.25
C PRO A 30 63.66 -39.89 -15.44
N TRP A 31 63.76 -38.96 -14.50
CA TRP A 31 63.44 -37.56 -14.81
C TRP A 31 64.56 -37.03 -15.71
N GLN A 32 64.24 -36.69 -16.96
CA GLN A 32 65.09 -35.81 -17.75
C GLN A 32 65.06 -34.44 -17.07
N ARG A 33 66.17 -34.06 -16.42
CA ARG A 33 66.33 -32.76 -15.73
C ARG A 33 66.52 -31.60 -16.71
N GLU A 34 65.81 -31.64 -17.83
CA GLU A 34 65.76 -30.54 -18.79
C GLU A 34 64.63 -29.60 -18.38
N ARG A 35 64.96 -28.31 -18.19
CA ARG A 35 64.00 -27.28 -17.83
C ARG A 35 63.25 -26.85 -19.09
N HIS A 36 62.06 -27.41 -19.33
CA HIS A 36 61.15 -26.92 -20.37
C HIS A 36 60.29 -25.78 -19.81
N TRP A 37 60.82 -24.55 -19.88
CA TRP A 37 60.00 -23.33 -19.77
C TRP A 37 59.80 -22.78 -21.18
N TYR A 38 58.61 -22.25 -21.47
CA TYR A 38 58.40 -21.50 -22.71
C TYR A 38 59.37 -20.32 -22.77
N ALA A 39 60.07 -20.14 -23.89
CA ALA A 39 60.92 -18.97 -24.09
C ALA A 39 60.05 -17.71 -24.11
N LYS A 40 60.48 -16.65 -23.41
CA LYS A 40 59.80 -15.34 -23.46
C LYS A 40 59.77 -14.87 -24.92
N THR A 41 58.59 -14.84 -25.51
CA THR A 41 58.34 -14.22 -26.81
C THR A 41 57.82 -12.79 -26.61
N SER A 42 57.88 -11.95 -27.64
CA SER A 42 57.20 -10.64 -27.63
C SER A 42 55.68 -10.75 -27.48
N GLU A 43 55.09 -11.93 -27.67
CA GLU A 43 53.68 -12.21 -27.44
C GLU A 43 53.39 -12.78 -26.04
N SER A 44 54.42 -13.25 -25.32
CA SER A 44 54.30 -13.76 -23.94
C SER A 44 54.09 -12.66 -22.88
N HIS A 45 53.74 -11.44 -23.32
CA HIS A 45 53.52 -10.27 -22.46
C HIS A 45 52.70 -10.64 -21.22
N ALA A 46 53.39 -10.66 -20.07
CA ALA A 46 52.86 -10.56 -18.73
C ALA A 46 51.81 -11.59 -18.25
N LEU A 47 51.44 -12.64 -19.01
CA LEU A 47 50.49 -13.66 -18.51
C LEU A 47 51.04 -14.48 -17.32
N ILE A 48 52.36 -14.65 -17.25
CA ILE A 48 53.04 -15.44 -16.20
C ILE A 48 53.73 -14.53 -15.15
N GLU A 49 54.01 -13.26 -15.49
CA GLU A 49 54.71 -12.29 -14.61
C GLU A 49 53.78 -11.20 -14.06
N ARG A 50 52.51 -11.54 -13.76
CA ARG A 50 51.58 -10.57 -13.14
C ARG A 50 52.02 -10.26 -11.71
N GLN A 51 52.59 -9.08 -11.48
CA GLN A 51 52.86 -8.57 -10.15
C GLN A 51 51.55 -8.09 -9.50
N ARG A 52 51.28 -8.59 -8.29
CA ARG A 52 50.18 -8.07 -7.46
C ARG A 52 50.59 -6.70 -6.92
N VAL A 53 49.84 -5.66 -7.27
CA VAL A 53 50.16 -4.26 -6.91
C VAL A 53 49.69 -3.89 -5.50
N HIS A 54 48.61 -4.50 -5.04
CA HIS A 54 48.05 -4.23 -3.71
C HIS A 54 47.23 -5.43 -3.21
N PRO A 55 47.14 -5.67 -1.89
CA PRO A 55 46.37 -6.79 -1.38
C PRO A 55 44.90 -6.84 -1.81
N LEU A 56 44.23 -5.68 -1.90
CA LEU A 56 42.84 -5.56 -2.33
C LEU A 56 42.67 -5.23 -3.82
N LEU A 57 43.51 -4.36 -4.38
CA LEU A 57 43.42 -3.94 -5.78
C LEU A 57 43.79 -5.07 -6.75
N GLY A 58 44.66 -6.00 -6.30
CA GLY A 58 45.04 -7.18 -7.07
C GLY A 58 46.04 -6.86 -8.17
N TRP A 59 45.65 -7.11 -9.41
CA TRP A 59 46.51 -7.04 -10.60
C TRP A 59 45.96 -6.03 -11.60
N ARG A 60 46.88 -5.31 -12.26
CA ARG A 60 46.52 -4.40 -13.35
C ARG A 60 46.06 -5.17 -14.59
N LEU A 61 44.99 -4.70 -15.22
CA LEU A 61 44.50 -5.24 -16.49
C LEU A 61 45.27 -4.59 -17.65
N SER A 62 45.86 -5.41 -18.53
CA SER A 62 46.66 -4.94 -19.67
C SER A 62 45.83 -4.37 -20.81
N GLU A 63 44.57 -4.79 -20.94
CA GLU A 63 43.65 -4.39 -22.02
C GLU A 63 42.87 -3.10 -21.69
N ALA A 64 43.00 -2.58 -20.47
CA ALA A 64 42.33 -1.38 -20.01
C ALA A 64 43.36 -0.31 -19.61
N GLU A 65 43.04 0.97 -19.86
CA GLU A 65 43.93 2.10 -19.59
C GLU A 65 44.30 2.19 -18.09
N ALA A 66 43.29 2.16 -17.22
CA ALA A 66 43.44 2.21 -15.77
C ALA A 66 42.37 1.33 -15.08
N ALA A 67 42.58 0.02 -15.08
CA ALA A 67 41.73 -0.92 -14.34
C ALA A 67 42.54 -2.02 -13.65
N TRP A 68 42.00 -2.51 -12.54
CA TRP A 68 42.60 -3.56 -11.72
C TRP A 68 41.55 -4.58 -11.31
N GLU A 69 41.96 -5.82 -11.18
CA GLU A 69 41.09 -6.93 -10.79
C GLU A 69 41.75 -7.81 -9.72
N ASN A 70 40.94 -8.32 -8.80
CA ASN A 70 41.38 -9.24 -7.77
C ASN A 70 40.32 -10.30 -7.49
N THR A 71 40.72 -11.42 -6.89
CA THR A 71 39.76 -12.34 -6.27
C THR A 71 39.89 -12.24 -4.76
N LEU A 72 38.79 -11.89 -4.10
CA LEU A 72 38.68 -11.80 -2.66
C LEU A 72 37.88 -12.97 -2.11
N ASP A 73 38.37 -13.52 -1.01
CA ASP A 73 37.78 -14.63 -0.29
C ASP A 73 38.25 -14.53 1.17
N PRO A 74 37.37 -14.64 2.18
CA PRO A 74 37.77 -14.67 3.59
C PRO A 74 38.80 -15.77 3.91
N LEU A 75 38.90 -16.84 3.13
CA LEU A 75 39.95 -17.85 3.27
C LEU A 75 41.33 -17.36 2.79
N ILE A 76 41.35 -16.48 1.77
CA ILE A 76 42.59 -15.91 1.21
C ILE A 76 43.06 -14.70 2.01
N LEU A 77 42.11 -13.90 2.52
CA LEU A 77 42.35 -12.75 3.38
C LEU A 77 41.59 -12.93 4.71
N PRO A 78 42.15 -13.69 5.67
CA PRO A 78 41.45 -14.10 6.91
C PRO A 78 40.83 -12.97 7.73
N TRP A 79 41.46 -11.80 7.75
CA TRP A 79 40.94 -10.64 8.47
C TRP A 79 39.56 -10.18 7.96
N LEU A 80 39.17 -10.50 6.72
CA LEU A 80 37.83 -10.18 6.21
C LEU A 80 36.74 -10.91 7.00
N ALA A 81 37.01 -12.12 7.51
CA ALA A 81 36.04 -12.91 8.27
C ALA A 81 35.62 -12.26 9.60
N ASP A 82 36.43 -11.32 10.11
CA ASP A 82 36.18 -10.62 11.36
C ASP A 82 35.26 -9.40 11.20
N HIS A 83 34.89 -9.01 9.98
CA HIS A 83 33.91 -7.96 9.75
C HIS A 83 32.50 -8.55 9.60
N GLN A 84 31.91 -8.92 10.75
CA GLN A 84 30.56 -9.50 10.79
C GLN A 84 29.50 -8.43 11.05
N VAL A 85 28.51 -8.39 10.15
CA VAL A 85 27.40 -7.42 10.17
C VAL A 85 26.11 -8.21 9.98
N GLY A 86 25.23 -8.18 10.99
CA GLY A 86 23.97 -8.95 10.99
C GLY A 86 24.17 -10.46 10.84
N GLY A 87 25.25 -11.01 11.40
CA GLY A 87 25.59 -12.44 11.31
C GLY A 87 26.21 -12.89 9.98
N THR A 88 26.56 -11.97 9.07
CA THR A 88 27.19 -12.29 7.78
C THR A 88 28.52 -11.58 7.61
N VAL A 89 29.44 -12.16 6.82
CA VAL A 89 30.72 -11.54 6.49
C VAL A 89 30.52 -10.53 5.36
N VAL A 90 30.68 -9.25 5.69
CA VAL A 90 30.47 -8.14 4.74
C VAL A 90 31.81 -7.47 4.45
N PHE A 91 32.07 -7.11 3.21
CA PHE A 91 33.26 -6.33 2.85
C PHE A 91 33.17 -4.92 3.45
N PRO A 92 34.16 -4.47 4.24
CA PRO A 92 34.07 -3.21 4.96
C PRO A 92 33.98 -2.01 4.02
N GLY A 93 33.14 -1.02 4.34
CA GLY A 93 33.05 0.23 3.56
C GLY A 93 34.39 0.96 3.47
N ALA A 94 35.18 0.89 4.55
CA ALA A 94 36.56 1.40 4.61
C ALA A 94 37.51 0.77 3.57
N ALA A 95 37.25 -0.46 3.14
CA ALA A 95 38.09 -1.15 2.18
C ALA A 95 37.95 -0.56 0.76
N TYR A 96 36.80 0.00 0.38
CA TYR A 96 36.63 0.71 -0.89
C TYR A 96 37.50 1.98 -0.93
N ALA A 97 37.57 2.73 0.16
CA ALA A 97 38.41 3.91 0.27
C ALA A 97 39.90 3.57 0.13
N GLU A 98 40.37 2.52 0.82
CA GLU A 98 41.73 2.02 0.69
C GLU A 98 42.05 1.56 -0.74
N MET A 99 41.12 0.88 -1.41
CA MET A 99 41.29 0.48 -2.82
C MET A 99 41.42 1.69 -3.75
N ALA A 100 40.60 2.72 -3.56
CA ALA A 100 40.65 3.94 -4.35
C ALA A 100 41.96 4.71 -4.12
N LEU A 101 42.42 4.83 -2.88
CA LEU A 101 43.72 5.43 -2.56
C LEU A 101 44.89 4.61 -3.15
N ALA A 102 44.82 3.27 -3.09
CA ALA A 102 45.84 2.41 -3.69
C ALA A 102 45.90 2.58 -5.21
N ALA A 103 44.74 2.69 -5.88
CA ALA A 103 44.67 2.99 -7.31
C ALA A 103 45.21 4.38 -7.64
N ALA A 104 44.93 5.37 -6.79
CA ALA A 104 45.48 6.72 -6.92
C ALA A 104 47.01 6.74 -6.83
N ARG A 105 47.59 6.02 -5.84
CA ARG A 105 49.05 5.87 -5.71
C ARG A 105 49.67 5.20 -6.92
N GLU A 106 49.08 4.11 -7.39
CA GLU A 106 49.59 3.34 -8.52
C GLU A 106 49.52 4.14 -9.83
N TRP A 107 48.47 4.94 -10.01
CA TRP A 107 48.27 5.72 -11.24
C TRP A 107 49.04 7.04 -11.24
N ARG A 108 49.09 7.78 -10.12
CA ARG A 108 49.71 9.12 -10.04
C ARG A 108 51.13 9.12 -9.46
N GLY A 109 51.50 8.12 -8.66
CA GLY A 109 52.81 8.06 -8.00
C GLY A 109 53.02 9.11 -6.89
N GLU A 110 51.96 9.78 -6.44
CA GLU A 110 52.01 10.82 -5.42
C GLU A 110 51.99 10.24 -3.99
N GLU A 111 52.62 10.95 -3.04
CA GLU A 111 52.59 10.57 -1.61
C GLU A 111 51.33 11.05 -0.90
N MET A 112 50.76 12.17 -1.35
CA MET A 112 49.55 12.78 -0.80
C MET A 112 48.39 12.45 -1.74
N LEU A 113 47.36 11.78 -1.22
CA LEU A 113 46.31 11.18 -2.05
C LEU A 113 44.93 11.62 -1.54
N GLY A 114 44.04 11.96 -2.47
CA GLY A 114 42.72 12.49 -2.16
C GLY A 114 41.62 11.83 -2.97
N LEU A 115 40.51 11.52 -2.31
CA LEU A 115 39.26 11.16 -2.96
C LEU A 115 38.10 12.00 -2.41
N GLU A 116 37.12 12.26 -3.25
CA GLU A 116 35.92 13.02 -2.94
C GLU A 116 34.67 12.33 -3.49
N GLU A 117 33.52 12.63 -2.89
CA GLU A 117 32.19 12.14 -3.27
C GLU A 117 32.18 10.61 -3.47
N MET A 118 32.74 9.86 -2.50
CA MET A 118 32.72 8.40 -2.57
C MET A 118 31.43 7.85 -1.97
N ASP A 119 30.55 7.35 -2.84
CA ASP A 119 29.29 6.72 -2.45
C ASP A 119 29.44 5.19 -2.42
N ILE A 120 28.91 4.57 -1.37
CA ILE A 120 28.81 3.11 -1.21
C ILE A 120 27.36 2.72 -1.50
N LEU A 121 27.14 2.15 -2.68
CA LEU A 121 25.82 1.90 -3.26
C LEU A 121 25.26 0.53 -2.87
N ALA A 122 26.12 -0.47 -2.73
CA ALA A 122 25.71 -1.83 -2.38
C ALA A 122 26.76 -2.55 -1.52
N PRO A 123 26.36 -3.25 -0.44
CA PRO A 123 27.28 -4.07 0.33
C PRO A 123 27.77 -5.26 -0.52
N LEU A 124 29.01 -5.68 -0.29
CA LEU A 124 29.53 -6.94 -0.84
C LEU A 124 29.52 -7.98 0.27
N VAL A 125 28.71 -9.03 0.09
CA VAL A 125 28.53 -10.10 1.08
C VAL A 125 29.20 -11.38 0.60
N PHE A 126 29.93 -12.03 1.49
CA PHE A 126 30.52 -13.35 1.28
C PHE A 126 29.58 -14.42 1.83
N ASP A 127 29.16 -15.35 0.98
CA ASP A 127 28.28 -16.47 1.33
C ASP A 127 29.03 -17.65 2.00
N GLY A 128 30.37 -17.59 1.99
CA GLY A 128 31.25 -18.65 2.54
C GLY A 128 31.52 -19.80 1.57
N GLU A 129 30.84 -19.84 0.42
CA GLU A 129 30.98 -20.89 -0.60
C GLU A 129 31.78 -20.40 -1.81
N HIS A 130 31.59 -19.13 -2.18
CA HIS A 130 32.13 -18.58 -3.41
C HIS A 130 33.02 -17.36 -3.18
N ALA A 131 34.22 -17.40 -3.77
CA ALA A 131 35.06 -16.23 -3.89
C ALA A 131 34.42 -15.16 -4.80
N ARG A 132 34.75 -13.90 -4.56
CA ARG A 132 34.26 -12.75 -5.35
C ARG A 132 35.37 -12.21 -6.23
N THR A 133 35.07 -12.00 -7.52
CA THR A 133 35.97 -11.24 -8.41
C THR A 133 35.60 -9.77 -8.29
N LEU A 134 36.55 -8.96 -7.84
CA LEU A 134 36.40 -7.51 -7.67
C LEU A 134 37.18 -6.77 -8.76
N ARG A 135 36.62 -5.67 -9.27
CA ARG A 135 37.26 -4.83 -10.27
C ARG A 135 37.15 -3.36 -9.89
N LEU A 136 38.25 -2.63 -9.98
CA LEU A 136 38.27 -1.17 -9.92
C LEU A 136 38.61 -0.61 -11.29
N THR A 137 37.79 0.30 -11.80
CA THR A 137 38.04 1.04 -13.06
C THR A 137 38.17 2.52 -12.76
N LEU A 138 39.19 3.17 -13.31
CA LEU A 138 39.46 4.61 -13.17
C LEU A 138 39.33 5.30 -14.53
N ASN A 139 38.52 6.36 -14.58
CA ASN A 139 38.47 7.31 -15.69
C ASN A 139 39.62 8.31 -15.54
N THR A 140 40.56 8.24 -16.48
CA THR A 140 41.80 9.03 -16.45
C THR A 140 41.57 10.51 -16.76
N ARG A 141 40.42 10.89 -17.32
CA ARG A 141 40.12 12.29 -17.71
C ARG A 141 39.60 13.14 -16.58
N ASP A 142 38.69 12.60 -15.77
CA ASP A 142 38.02 13.32 -14.68
C ASP A 142 38.35 12.77 -13.29
N GLY A 143 39.11 11.67 -13.21
CA GLY A 143 39.47 11.01 -11.96
C GLY A 143 38.36 10.15 -11.37
N GLY A 144 37.21 9.98 -12.03
CA GLY A 144 36.10 9.17 -11.55
C GLY A 144 36.48 7.69 -11.47
N PHE A 145 36.11 6.98 -10.40
CA PHE A 145 36.37 5.55 -10.26
C PHE A 145 35.09 4.79 -9.91
N GLN A 146 35.08 3.50 -10.26
CA GLN A 146 34.01 2.56 -9.91
C GLN A 146 34.61 1.25 -9.39
N VAL A 147 34.00 0.69 -8.35
CA VAL A 147 34.32 -0.63 -7.81
C VAL A 147 33.14 -1.55 -8.04
N THR A 148 33.34 -2.61 -8.82
CA THR A 148 32.32 -3.60 -9.16
C THR A 148 32.74 -5.00 -8.73
N SER A 149 31.78 -5.90 -8.53
CA SER A 149 32.09 -7.31 -8.29
C SER A 149 31.09 -8.26 -8.92
N ARG A 150 31.48 -9.53 -9.01
CA ARG A 150 30.60 -10.65 -9.31
C ARG A 150 31.13 -11.93 -8.68
N GLN A 151 30.34 -12.99 -8.71
CA GLN A 151 30.79 -14.32 -8.32
C GLN A 151 31.96 -14.78 -9.21
N ARG A 152 32.99 -15.39 -8.62
CA ARG A 152 34.13 -15.87 -9.38
C ARG A 152 33.68 -16.99 -10.33
N LEU A 153 34.16 -16.93 -11.58
CA LEU A 153 33.83 -17.89 -12.66
C LEU A 153 32.35 -17.88 -13.09
N SER A 154 31.55 -16.89 -12.70
CA SER A 154 30.19 -16.73 -13.23
C SER A 154 30.15 -15.80 -14.44
N HIS A 155 29.05 -15.91 -15.20
CA HIS A 155 28.70 -15.01 -16.30
C HIS A 155 27.70 -13.94 -15.86
N ASP A 156 27.52 -13.75 -14.55
CA ASP A 156 26.59 -12.76 -14.01
C ASP A 156 27.03 -11.34 -14.39
N GLU A 157 26.06 -10.44 -14.39
CA GLU A 157 26.33 -9.01 -14.50
C GLU A 157 27.17 -8.52 -13.30
N TRP A 158 27.95 -7.47 -13.54
CA TRP A 158 28.77 -6.87 -12.49
C TRP A 158 27.91 -5.98 -11.60
N THR A 159 27.92 -6.24 -10.30
CA THR A 159 27.28 -5.37 -9.31
C THR A 159 28.19 -4.18 -9.01
N LEU A 160 27.68 -2.95 -9.13
CA LEU A 160 28.37 -1.75 -8.71
C LEU A 160 28.24 -1.58 -7.20
N HIS A 161 29.37 -1.49 -6.50
CA HIS A 161 29.42 -1.39 -5.05
C HIS A 161 29.77 0.02 -4.57
N ALA A 162 30.74 0.67 -5.20
CA ALA A 162 31.17 2.01 -4.83
C ALA A 162 31.59 2.83 -6.05
N THR A 163 31.39 4.14 -5.98
CA THR A 163 31.82 5.11 -6.97
C THR A 163 32.42 6.33 -6.26
N GLY A 164 33.26 7.10 -6.94
CA GLY A 164 33.77 8.36 -6.41
C GLY A 164 34.75 9.01 -7.35
N ARG A 165 35.48 10.02 -6.88
CA ARG A 165 36.45 10.74 -7.71
C ARG A 165 37.78 10.96 -7.00
N LEU A 166 38.88 10.77 -7.73
CA LEU A 166 40.22 11.12 -7.31
C LEU A 166 40.52 12.57 -7.69
N PHE A 167 40.99 13.37 -6.75
CA PHE A 167 41.33 14.79 -6.99
C PHE A 167 42.78 15.08 -6.57
N GLU A 168 43.37 16.11 -7.16
CA GLU A 168 44.72 16.57 -6.80
C GLU A 168 44.64 17.47 -5.55
N ILE A 169 45.46 17.18 -4.55
CA ILE A 169 45.44 17.94 -3.30
C ILE A 169 46.34 19.17 -3.44
N PRO A 170 45.83 20.39 -3.20
CA PRO A 170 46.67 21.59 -3.19
C PRO A 170 47.78 21.49 -2.14
N ALA A 171 49.00 21.88 -2.51
CA ALA A 171 50.16 21.86 -1.61
C ALA A 171 49.98 22.72 -0.34
N SER A 172 49.01 23.65 -0.34
CA SER A 172 48.68 24.55 0.77
C SER A 172 47.71 23.96 1.81
N ILE A 173 47.34 22.67 1.72
CA ILE A 173 46.41 22.07 2.68
C ILE A 173 47.02 22.04 4.10
N SER A 174 46.21 22.38 5.11
CA SER A 174 46.64 22.34 6.51
C SER A 174 47.00 20.92 6.92
N ARG A 175 48.15 20.77 7.58
CA ARG A 175 48.62 19.50 8.17
C ARG A 175 48.35 19.43 9.68
N GLN A 176 47.60 20.38 10.21
CA GLN A 176 47.21 20.45 11.61
C GLN A 176 45.78 19.96 11.79
N SER A 177 45.56 19.23 12.88
CA SER A 177 44.23 18.79 13.32
C SER A 177 43.34 20.01 13.60
N SER A 178 42.14 19.99 13.04
CA SER A 178 41.09 21.00 13.24
C SER A 178 40.07 20.58 14.31
N ILE A 179 39.99 19.27 14.62
CA ILE A 179 39.10 18.74 15.64
C ILE A 179 39.81 18.82 17.01
N PRO A 180 39.27 19.57 17.98
CA PRO A 180 39.86 19.67 19.31
C PRO A 180 39.77 18.34 20.07
N PRO A 181 40.69 18.05 21.00
CA PRO A 181 40.57 16.88 21.88
C PRO A 181 39.35 16.99 22.79
N ALA A 182 38.72 15.86 23.11
CA ALA A 182 37.64 15.80 24.10
C ALA A 182 38.15 16.25 25.47
N ALA A 183 37.28 16.90 26.25
CA ALA A 183 37.62 17.45 27.56
C ALA A 183 38.12 16.36 28.54
N ALA A 184 38.94 16.73 29.53
CA ALA A 184 39.52 15.76 30.47
C ALA A 184 38.47 15.07 31.36
N ASN A 185 37.31 15.70 31.56
CA ASN A 185 36.14 15.19 32.29
C ASN A 185 35.12 14.48 31.37
N ALA A 186 35.46 14.23 30.11
CA ALA A 186 34.64 13.49 29.16
C ALA A 186 34.32 12.07 29.68
N ARG A 187 33.17 11.51 29.25
CA ARG A 187 32.80 10.14 29.56
C ARG A 187 33.82 9.18 28.96
N LEU A 188 34.40 8.32 29.79
CA LEU A 188 35.33 7.27 29.35
C LEU A 188 34.55 6.00 29.00
N ILE A 189 34.76 5.48 27.80
CA ILE A 189 34.25 4.18 27.36
C ILE A 189 35.44 3.25 27.16
N GLU A 190 35.40 2.12 27.87
CA GLU A 190 36.42 1.08 27.78
C GLU A 190 36.13 0.12 26.63
N ARG A 191 37.18 -0.57 26.17
CA ARG A 191 37.11 -1.60 25.12
C ARG A 191 35.93 -2.56 25.27
N ALA A 192 35.75 -3.13 26.47
CA ALA A 192 34.71 -4.13 26.71
C ALA A 192 33.29 -3.56 26.54
N THR A 193 33.06 -2.34 27.03
CA THR A 193 31.77 -1.64 26.88
C THR A 193 31.49 -1.31 25.42
N HIS A 194 32.48 -0.80 24.69
CA HIS A 194 32.33 -0.46 23.27
C HIS A 194 31.84 -1.67 22.44
N TYR A 195 32.52 -2.82 22.54
CA TYR A 195 32.12 -4.00 21.77
C TYR A 195 30.86 -4.71 22.30
N ASP A 196 30.48 -4.50 23.56
CA ASP A 196 29.13 -4.89 24.04
C ASP A 196 28.05 -4.06 23.34
N LEU A 197 28.26 -2.74 23.19
CA LEU A 197 27.34 -1.86 22.47
C LEU A 197 27.25 -2.22 20.98
N THR A 198 28.36 -2.52 20.30
CA THR A 198 28.32 -2.94 18.89
C THR A 198 27.59 -4.28 18.74
N ALA A 199 27.85 -5.26 19.59
CA ALA A 199 27.19 -6.58 19.54
C ALA A 199 25.68 -6.48 19.79
N ARG A 200 25.21 -5.61 20.69
CA ARG A 200 23.77 -5.34 20.90
C ARG A 200 23.06 -4.81 19.65
N LEU A 201 23.81 -4.21 18.74
CA LEU A 201 23.31 -3.68 17.46
C LEU A 201 23.49 -4.68 16.28
N GLY A 202 23.96 -5.90 16.55
CA GLY A 202 24.25 -6.91 15.51
C GLY A 202 25.54 -6.66 14.74
N LEU A 203 26.48 -5.89 15.31
CA LEU A 203 27.82 -5.62 14.78
C LEU A 203 28.86 -6.43 15.57
N ASP A 204 28.95 -7.73 15.25
CA ASP A 204 29.74 -8.74 15.97
C ASP A 204 31.20 -8.80 15.47
N TYR A 205 31.94 -7.70 15.63
CA TYR A 205 33.33 -7.61 15.16
C TYR A 205 34.26 -8.66 15.78
N GLY A 206 35.03 -9.35 14.94
CA GLY A 206 36.09 -10.27 15.32
C GLY A 206 37.41 -9.57 15.70
N PRO A 207 38.42 -10.33 16.18
CA PRO A 207 39.64 -9.79 16.78
C PRO A 207 40.39 -8.74 15.95
N GLU A 208 40.47 -8.89 14.63
CA GLU A 208 41.18 -7.97 13.74
C GLU A 208 40.49 -6.60 13.60
N PHE A 209 39.17 -6.55 13.80
CA PHE A 209 38.38 -5.31 13.80
C PHE A 209 38.24 -4.67 15.17
N GLN A 210 38.62 -5.39 16.23
CA GLN A 210 38.56 -4.85 17.58
C GLN A 210 39.78 -3.98 17.92
N GLY A 211 40.01 -2.91 17.16
CA GLY A 211 41.18 -2.02 17.29
C GLY A 211 41.04 -0.91 18.35
N LEU A 212 39.86 -0.63 18.87
CA LEU A 212 39.62 0.37 19.93
C LEU A 212 40.18 -0.09 21.29
N ARG A 213 40.94 0.78 21.96
CA ARG A 213 41.42 0.59 23.34
C ARG A 213 40.54 1.31 24.37
N SER A 214 40.29 2.60 24.13
CA SER A 214 39.43 3.44 24.96
C SER A 214 38.97 4.67 24.17
N ALA A 215 37.75 5.12 24.42
CA ALA A 215 37.19 6.34 23.85
C ALA A 215 36.83 7.34 24.95
N ARG A 216 37.06 8.64 24.68
CA ARG A 216 36.53 9.74 25.48
C ARG A 216 35.47 10.48 24.70
N VAL A 217 34.28 10.59 25.25
CA VAL A 217 33.10 11.20 24.60
C VAL A 217 32.66 12.44 25.38
N ALA A 218 32.58 13.58 24.69
CA ALA A 218 32.04 14.83 25.22
C ALA A 218 31.21 15.52 24.14
N ASP A 219 29.90 15.64 24.36
CA ASP A 219 28.95 16.25 23.43
C ASP A 219 29.06 15.70 22.00
N ASP A 220 29.53 16.52 21.05
CA ASP A 220 29.74 16.20 19.64
C ASP A 220 31.17 15.73 19.33
N LEU A 221 32.03 15.56 20.33
CA LEU A 221 33.45 15.23 20.17
C LEU A 221 33.81 13.87 20.76
N LEU A 222 34.68 13.16 20.05
CA LEU A 222 35.18 11.86 20.42
C LEU A 222 36.69 11.78 20.18
N ASP A 223 37.44 11.27 21.16
CA ASP A 223 38.89 11.09 21.11
C ASP A 223 39.23 9.64 21.49
N VAL A 224 39.79 8.88 20.55
CA VAL A 224 39.95 7.42 20.66
C VAL A 224 41.41 7.02 20.55
N GLN A 225 41.83 6.14 21.46
CA GLN A 225 43.13 5.46 21.39
C GLN A 225 42.97 4.07 20.77
N LEU A 226 43.90 3.72 19.88
CA LEU A 226 43.92 2.46 19.15
C LEU A 226 44.93 1.47 19.71
N GLU A 227 44.59 0.19 19.70
CA GLU A 227 45.45 -0.95 19.98
C GLU A 227 45.26 -2.01 18.88
N LEU A 228 45.98 -1.83 17.77
CA LEU A 228 45.88 -2.68 16.58
C LEU A 228 46.69 -3.98 16.74
N THR A 229 46.23 -5.09 16.17
CA THR A 229 46.94 -6.38 16.09
C THR A 229 48.22 -6.29 15.23
N GLN A 230 49.07 -7.31 15.27
CA GLN A 230 50.30 -7.32 14.46
C GLN A 230 50.01 -7.44 12.95
N SER A 231 49.02 -8.23 12.57
CA SER A 231 48.49 -8.42 11.21
C SER A 231 48.00 -7.11 10.60
N VAL A 232 47.21 -6.31 11.34
CA VAL A 232 46.76 -4.98 10.90
C VAL A 232 47.93 -3.98 10.77
N ARG A 233 49.04 -4.21 11.48
CA ARG A 233 50.27 -3.39 11.42
C ARG A 233 51.23 -3.80 10.29
N GLU A 234 50.96 -4.86 9.53
CA GLU A 234 51.84 -5.33 8.46
C GLU A 234 51.92 -4.36 7.25
N ARG A 235 53.00 -4.46 6.47
CA ARG A 235 53.27 -3.60 5.31
C ARG A 235 52.46 -4.06 4.09
N GLY A 236 51.72 -3.15 3.45
CA GLY A 236 51.02 -3.44 2.20
C GLY A 236 49.86 -2.49 1.88
N TYR A 237 49.23 -1.92 2.91
CA TYR A 237 48.13 -0.97 2.85
C TYR A 237 48.61 0.47 3.08
N LEU A 238 47.88 1.46 2.56
CA LEU A 238 48.04 2.88 2.88
C LEU A 238 47.36 3.19 4.21
N LEU A 239 46.08 2.82 4.33
CA LEU A 239 45.28 2.84 5.55
C LEU A 239 44.59 1.48 5.66
N HIS A 240 45.01 0.66 6.64
CA HIS A 240 44.44 -0.68 6.78
C HIS A 240 42.91 -0.59 7.00
N PRO A 241 42.06 -1.31 6.24
CA PRO A 241 40.61 -1.16 6.33
C PRO A 241 40.05 -1.42 7.72
N ALA A 242 40.52 -2.45 8.43
CA ALA A 242 40.11 -2.74 9.80
C ALA A 242 40.41 -1.59 10.78
N MET A 243 41.49 -0.83 10.58
CA MET A 243 41.81 0.34 11.40
C MET A 243 40.92 1.53 11.06
N LEU A 244 40.70 1.77 9.77
CA LEU A 244 39.84 2.86 9.30
C LEU A 244 38.38 2.63 9.73
N ASP A 245 37.93 1.39 9.74
CA ASP A 245 36.60 0.99 10.18
C ASP A 245 36.35 1.26 11.68
N VAL A 246 37.38 1.21 12.54
CA VAL A 246 37.24 1.61 13.96
C VAL A 246 36.73 3.04 14.10
N CYS A 247 37.02 3.93 13.15
CA CYS A 247 36.44 5.28 13.12
C CYS A 247 34.91 5.22 13.05
N TYR A 248 34.38 4.33 12.23
CA TYR A 248 32.95 4.15 12.02
C TYR A 248 32.29 3.47 13.22
N GLN A 249 32.95 2.43 13.74
CA GLN A 249 32.50 1.69 14.92
C GLN A 249 32.31 2.62 16.12
N ALA A 250 33.24 3.54 16.36
CA ALA A 250 33.20 4.47 17.48
C ALA A 250 31.99 5.43 17.46
N LEU A 251 31.19 5.48 16.40
CA LEU A 251 29.94 6.24 16.42
C LEU A 251 28.94 5.71 17.46
N VAL A 252 28.95 4.41 17.77
CA VAL A 252 28.05 3.83 18.79
C VAL A 252 28.26 4.45 20.17
N ASP A 253 29.46 4.96 20.44
CA ASP A 253 29.85 5.56 21.71
C ASP A 253 29.11 6.89 22.00
N TYR A 254 28.60 7.56 20.97
CA TYR A 254 27.70 8.71 21.13
C TYR A 254 26.30 8.31 21.63
N PHE A 255 25.87 7.07 21.37
CA PHE A 255 24.47 6.61 21.54
C PHE A 255 24.31 5.54 22.62
N GLN A 256 25.25 5.46 23.56
CA GLN A 256 25.23 4.44 24.61
C GLN A 256 23.87 4.33 25.32
N ASN A 257 23.26 5.46 25.70
CA ASN A 257 22.03 5.46 26.48
C ASN A 257 20.85 4.88 25.67
N GLU A 258 20.75 5.24 24.39
CA GLU A 258 19.73 4.76 23.47
C GLU A 258 19.88 3.25 23.18
N ILE A 259 21.12 2.78 23.03
CA ILE A 259 21.43 1.36 22.83
C ILE A 259 21.06 0.56 24.08
N GLU A 260 21.45 1.03 25.26
CA GLU A 260 21.14 0.39 26.55
C GLU A 260 19.64 0.35 26.83
N SER A 261 18.87 1.35 26.37
CA SER A 261 17.41 1.38 26.48
C SER A 261 16.68 0.58 25.40
N GLY A 262 17.39 -0.12 24.51
CA GLY A 262 16.80 -0.92 23.42
C GLY A 262 16.22 -0.11 22.24
N LEU A 263 16.53 1.19 22.20
CA LEU A 263 16.09 2.12 21.15
C LEU A 263 17.20 2.40 20.10
N GLY A 264 18.42 1.90 20.32
CA GLY A 264 19.54 2.08 19.41
C GLY A 264 19.39 1.33 18.07
N VAL A 265 20.10 1.81 17.05
CA VAL A 265 20.15 1.22 15.71
C VAL A 265 21.61 1.22 15.21
N ALA A 266 21.96 0.20 14.40
CA ALA A 266 23.28 0.16 13.76
C ALA A 266 23.38 1.20 12.64
N PHE A 267 24.53 1.82 12.48
CA PHE A 267 24.79 2.79 11.41
C PHE A 267 25.88 2.27 10.48
N LEU A 268 25.56 2.12 9.19
CA LEU A 268 26.48 1.65 8.16
C LEU A 268 26.97 2.80 7.27
N PRO A 269 28.25 2.83 6.86
CA PRO A 269 28.78 3.88 6.01
C PRO A 269 28.16 3.83 4.61
N VAL A 270 27.66 4.97 4.14
CA VAL A 270 27.08 5.11 2.79
C VAL A 270 27.80 6.14 1.94
N LYS A 271 28.51 7.09 2.55
CA LYS A 271 29.26 8.13 1.83
C LYS A 271 30.48 8.59 2.59
N ILE A 272 31.55 8.89 1.86
CA ILE A 272 32.68 9.69 2.32
C ILE A 272 32.75 10.93 1.42
N GLY A 273 32.35 12.08 1.94
CA GLY A 273 32.39 13.34 1.18
C GLY A 273 33.80 13.68 0.71
N ARG A 274 34.79 13.58 1.60
CA ARG A 274 36.21 13.75 1.24
C ARG A 274 37.11 12.94 2.16
N LEU A 275 38.07 12.21 1.59
CA LEU A 275 39.17 11.58 2.31
C LEU A 275 40.49 12.10 1.77
N THR A 276 41.37 12.51 2.67
CA THR A 276 42.71 13.00 2.34
C THR A 276 43.75 12.27 3.17
N LEU A 277 44.68 11.61 2.50
CA LEU A 277 45.88 11.02 3.10
C LEU A 277 47.01 12.04 3.02
N HIS A 278 47.40 12.59 4.17
CA HIS A 278 48.40 13.66 4.27
C HIS A 278 49.83 13.11 4.25
N ARG A 279 50.03 11.93 4.83
CA ARG A 279 51.33 11.24 4.91
C ARG A 279 51.15 9.78 5.28
N LEU A 280 52.17 8.98 4.98
CA LEU A 280 52.27 7.59 5.44
C LEU A 280 52.92 7.54 6.82
N ALA A 281 52.11 7.35 7.85
CA ALA A 281 52.57 7.18 9.23
C ALA A 281 51.64 6.20 9.97
N ARG A 282 52.12 5.68 11.10
CA ARG A 282 51.31 4.80 11.95
C ARG A 282 50.25 5.61 12.68
N VAL A 283 48.99 5.20 12.55
CA VAL A 283 47.88 5.79 13.30
C VAL A 283 47.83 5.14 14.70
N GLU A 284 47.86 5.96 15.74
CA GLU A 284 47.75 5.50 17.14
C GLU A 284 46.49 6.02 17.83
N ARG A 285 45.89 7.08 17.29
CA ARG A 285 44.66 7.68 17.81
C ARG A 285 43.89 8.36 16.68
N PHE A 286 42.61 8.59 16.89
CA PHE A 286 41.82 9.45 16.02
C PHE A 286 40.87 10.32 16.82
N ARG A 287 40.42 11.41 16.21
CA ARG A 287 39.35 12.27 16.72
C ARG A 287 38.18 12.24 15.77
N ALA A 288 36.98 12.33 16.30
CA ALA A 288 35.77 12.47 15.51
C ALA A 288 34.92 13.63 16.00
N ARG A 289 34.16 14.22 15.07
CA ARG A 289 33.15 15.23 15.37
C ARG A 289 31.82 14.82 14.76
N LEU A 290 30.78 14.75 15.58
CA LEU A 290 29.41 14.51 15.16
C LEU A 290 28.79 15.82 14.68
N LEU A 291 28.58 15.96 13.36
CA LEU A 291 28.02 17.19 12.78
C LEU A 291 26.49 17.22 12.82
N ARG A 292 25.87 16.07 12.53
CA ARG A 292 24.40 15.90 12.58
C ARG A 292 24.05 14.49 13.03
N ARG A 293 22.91 14.37 13.71
CA ARG A 293 22.31 13.09 14.13
C ARG A 293 20.81 13.10 13.91
N SER A 294 20.28 12.01 13.36
CA SER A 294 18.86 11.69 13.30
C SER A 294 18.65 10.20 13.61
N ALA A 295 17.40 9.76 13.71
CA ALA A 295 17.08 8.34 13.90
C ALA A 295 17.52 7.45 12.72
N ARG A 296 17.76 8.03 11.54
CA ARG A 296 18.04 7.31 10.28
C ARG A 296 19.42 7.57 9.69
N SER A 297 20.08 8.67 10.05
CA SER A 297 21.40 9.00 9.53
C SER A 297 22.26 9.78 10.52
N VAL A 298 23.57 9.57 10.39
CA VAL A 298 24.61 10.27 11.12
C VAL A 298 25.58 10.89 10.12
N LEU A 299 25.99 12.13 10.38
CA LEU A 299 27.05 12.84 9.65
C LEU A 299 28.19 13.15 10.60
N ALA A 300 29.39 12.70 10.27
CA ALA A 300 30.58 12.89 11.10
C ALA A 300 31.85 13.17 10.29
N ASP A 301 32.80 13.83 10.94
CA ASP A 301 34.16 14.05 10.46
C ASP A 301 35.16 13.28 11.33
N PHE A 302 36.28 12.85 10.75
CA PHE A 302 37.33 12.09 11.41
C PHE A 302 38.73 12.62 11.07
N GLU A 303 39.61 12.68 12.06
CA GLU A 303 41.04 13.01 11.90
C GLU A 303 41.90 11.93 12.55
N LEU A 304 42.73 11.26 11.75
CA LEU A 304 43.62 10.18 12.19
C LEU A 304 45.01 10.75 12.48
N LEU A 305 45.59 10.40 13.63
CA LEU A 305 46.81 11.01 14.17
C LEU A 305 47.86 9.94 14.55
N ASP A 306 49.13 10.31 14.46
CA ASP A 306 50.25 9.49 14.97
C ASP A 306 50.48 9.70 16.48
N ALA A 307 51.54 9.07 17.00
CA ALA A 307 51.95 9.18 18.40
C ALA A 307 52.29 10.62 18.81
N GLU A 308 52.83 11.41 17.89
CA GLU A 308 53.19 12.82 18.06
C GLU A 308 51.99 13.77 17.89
N GLY A 309 50.81 13.26 17.54
CA GLY A 309 49.59 14.05 17.34
C GLY A 309 49.54 14.81 16.02
N LEU A 310 50.36 14.43 15.04
CA LEU A 310 50.38 14.99 13.70
C LEU A 310 49.35 14.29 12.80
N LEU A 311 48.75 15.03 11.86
CA LEU A 311 47.69 14.52 10.98
C LEU A 311 48.23 13.49 9.98
N VAL A 312 47.63 12.30 9.94
CA VAL A 312 47.93 11.21 9.00
C VAL A 312 46.91 11.21 7.87
N ALA A 313 45.63 11.19 8.22
CA ALA A 313 44.52 11.23 7.28
C ALA A 313 43.34 12.01 7.87
N SER A 314 42.49 12.57 7.02
CA SER A 314 41.25 13.25 7.43
C SER A 314 40.10 12.81 6.53
N MET A 315 38.95 12.51 7.14
CA MET A 315 37.70 12.23 6.46
C MET A 315 36.66 13.29 6.85
N CYS A 316 36.06 13.93 5.86
CA CYS A 316 35.04 14.95 6.06
C CYS A 316 33.74 14.53 5.37
N GLY A 317 32.61 14.86 5.96
CA GLY A 317 31.30 14.56 5.42
C GLY A 317 31.03 13.06 5.30
N CYS A 318 31.45 12.26 6.28
CA CYS A 318 31.13 10.83 6.30
C CYS A 318 29.67 10.65 6.72
N ARG A 319 28.85 10.08 5.84
CA ARG A 319 27.45 9.76 6.12
C ARG A 319 27.28 8.28 6.41
N PHE A 320 26.45 8.02 7.40
CA PHE A 320 26.05 6.70 7.83
C PHE A 320 24.52 6.61 7.81
N ARG A 321 24.01 5.43 7.46
CA ARG A 321 22.57 5.15 7.39
C ARG A 321 22.23 4.07 8.40
N ALA A 322 21.11 4.27 9.09
CA ALA A 322 20.55 3.29 10.00
C ALA A 322 20.20 2.00 9.25
N ALA A 323 20.65 0.87 9.80
CA ALA A 323 20.39 -0.46 9.27
C ALA A 323 19.80 -1.34 10.38
N PRO A 324 18.60 -1.90 10.20
CA PRO A 324 18.03 -2.87 11.13
C PRO A 324 18.71 -4.23 10.90
N LEU A 325 19.87 -4.45 11.51
CA LEU A 325 20.72 -5.62 11.28
C LEU A 325 20.33 -6.88 12.04
N LEU A 326 19.09 -6.94 12.55
CA LEU A 326 18.59 -7.84 13.60
C LEU A 326 18.64 -7.15 14.97
N ARG A 327 17.47 -6.71 15.45
CA ARG A 327 17.13 -7.06 16.83
C ARG A 327 17.19 -8.59 16.86
N ARG A 328 17.78 -9.20 17.88
CA ARG A 328 17.28 -10.51 18.32
C ARG A 328 15.82 -10.27 18.70
N GLU A 329 14.94 -10.24 17.71
CA GLU A 329 13.54 -10.54 17.90
C GLU A 329 13.59 -11.96 18.44
N GLN A 330 13.55 -12.08 19.77
CA GLN A 330 12.63 -13.06 20.30
C GLN A 330 11.35 -12.75 19.55
N SER A 331 10.99 -13.58 18.56
CA SER A 331 9.70 -13.43 17.88
C SER A 331 8.70 -13.15 18.98
N PRO A 332 7.93 -12.05 18.89
CA PRO A 332 6.93 -11.78 19.91
C PRO A 332 6.18 -13.10 20.10
N VAL A 333 6.12 -13.58 21.35
CA VAL A 333 5.41 -14.82 21.63
C VAL A 333 4.02 -14.59 21.08
N MET A 334 3.68 -15.29 19.99
CA MET A 334 2.41 -15.11 19.33
C MET A 334 1.36 -15.53 20.35
N HIS A 335 0.61 -14.57 20.87
CA HIS A 335 -0.47 -14.87 21.77
C HIS A 335 -1.63 -15.36 20.90
N TRP A 336 -2.16 -16.53 21.21
CA TRP A 336 -3.35 -17.06 20.55
C TRP A 336 -4.46 -17.14 21.58
N LYS A 337 -5.62 -16.57 21.26
CA LYS A 337 -6.81 -16.61 22.10
C LYS A 337 -7.89 -17.43 21.40
N SER A 338 -8.56 -18.29 22.17
CA SER A 338 -9.79 -18.95 21.75
C SER A 338 -10.95 -18.00 22.07
N THR A 339 -11.52 -17.39 21.04
CA THR A 339 -12.60 -16.41 21.18
C THR A 339 -13.92 -17.04 20.76
N PRO A 340 -14.98 -16.93 21.59
CA PRO A 340 -16.32 -17.33 21.18
C PRO A 340 -16.83 -16.34 20.12
N ARG A 341 -17.09 -16.81 18.89
CA ARG A 341 -17.67 -16.00 17.83
C ARG A 341 -19.15 -16.34 17.71
N LEU A 342 -20.01 -15.32 17.74
CA LEU A 342 -21.45 -15.48 17.57
C LEU A 342 -21.73 -16.14 16.21
N ARG A 343 -22.42 -17.27 16.22
CA ARG A 343 -22.77 -18.02 15.00
C ARG A 343 -24.18 -18.59 15.16
N PRO A 344 -25.23 -17.82 14.80
CA PRO A 344 -26.61 -18.26 14.89
C PRO A 344 -26.84 -19.56 14.12
N HIS A 345 -27.81 -20.37 14.55
CA HIS A 345 -28.15 -21.60 13.86
C HIS A 345 -28.80 -21.29 12.49
N PRO A 346 -28.57 -22.07 11.41
CA PRO A 346 -29.20 -21.83 10.11
C PRO A 346 -30.73 -21.65 10.15
N ALA A 347 -31.40 -22.32 11.09
CA ALA A 347 -32.85 -22.19 11.33
C ALA A 347 -33.26 -20.81 11.86
N ASP A 348 -32.42 -20.17 12.69
CA ASP A 348 -32.68 -18.84 13.26
C ASP A 348 -32.52 -17.71 12.23
N LEU A 349 -31.92 -18.02 11.08
CA LEU A 349 -31.66 -17.07 10.00
C LEU A 349 -32.77 -17.01 8.96
N GLN A 350 -33.72 -17.97 8.96
CA GLN A 350 -34.79 -18.05 7.96
C GLN A 350 -35.80 -16.90 8.04
N THR A 351 -35.94 -16.29 9.22
CA THR A 351 -36.85 -15.17 9.51
C THR A 351 -36.09 -14.03 10.14
N THR A 352 -36.50 -12.79 9.92
CA THR A 352 -35.87 -11.61 10.51
C THR A 352 -36.90 -10.53 10.80
N GLN A 353 -36.67 -9.74 11.85
CA GLN A 353 -37.57 -8.65 12.24
C GLN A 353 -36.82 -7.33 12.10
N LEU A 354 -37.02 -6.68 10.96
CA LEU A 354 -36.41 -5.39 10.62
C LEU A 354 -37.44 -4.26 10.64
N PRO A 355 -37.01 -3.00 10.86
CA PRO A 355 -37.85 -1.80 10.81
C PRO A 355 -38.70 -1.72 9.53
N GLY A 356 -39.79 -0.95 9.60
CA GLY A 356 -40.65 -0.71 8.44
C GLY A 356 -39.96 0.17 7.40
N THR A 357 -40.20 -0.08 6.11
CA THR A 357 -39.62 0.72 5.01
C THR A 357 -40.01 2.20 5.08
N ALA A 358 -41.26 2.51 5.43
CA ALA A 358 -41.72 3.89 5.62
C ALA A 358 -41.06 4.59 6.83
N GLU A 359 -40.61 3.85 7.83
CA GLU A 359 -39.84 4.39 8.96
C GLU A 359 -38.41 4.74 8.52
N LEU A 360 -37.77 3.83 7.78
CA LEU A 360 -36.47 4.07 7.16
C LEU A 360 -36.52 5.27 6.20
N GLY A 361 -37.56 5.39 5.37
CA GLY A 361 -37.74 6.54 4.47
C GLY A 361 -37.79 7.89 5.20
N ARG A 362 -38.51 7.97 6.33
CA ARG A 362 -38.53 9.19 7.17
C ARG A 362 -37.19 9.50 7.82
N LEU A 363 -36.47 8.47 8.28
CA LEU A 363 -35.13 8.63 8.86
C LEU A 363 -34.16 9.21 7.83
N LEU A 364 -34.19 8.68 6.60
CA LEU A 364 -33.35 9.17 5.50
C LEU A 364 -33.68 10.62 5.13
N ALA A 365 -34.97 10.97 5.02
CA ALA A 365 -35.37 12.35 4.73
C ALA A 365 -34.84 13.34 5.78
N GLY A 366 -34.98 13.01 7.07
CA GLY A 366 -34.47 13.84 8.16
C GLY A 366 -32.95 13.99 8.17
N MET A 367 -32.21 12.93 7.82
CA MET A 367 -30.75 12.98 7.71
C MET A 367 -30.30 13.97 6.63
N PHE A 368 -30.83 13.86 5.40
CA PHE A 368 -30.45 14.74 4.29
C PHE A 368 -30.84 16.20 4.55
N GLU A 369 -31.99 16.46 5.17
CA GLU A 369 -32.38 17.83 5.57
C GLU A 369 -31.39 18.43 6.60
N SER A 370 -30.89 17.61 7.52
CA SER A 370 -29.96 18.08 8.56
C SER A 370 -28.52 18.30 8.09
N GLU A 371 -28.09 17.60 7.03
CA GLU A 371 -26.71 17.61 6.53
C GLU A 371 -26.54 18.27 5.15
N GLU A 372 -27.54 19.01 4.67
CA GLU A 372 -27.51 19.69 3.36
C GLU A 372 -26.29 20.60 3.18
N VAL A 373 -25.88 21.32 4.23
CA VAL A 373 -24.71 22.21 4.19
C VAL A 373 -23.41 21.42 3.96
N ALA A 374 -23.32 20.20 4.50
CA ALA A 374 -22.14 19.35 4.37
C ALA A 374 -22.09 18.67 3.00
N PHE A 375 -23.24 18.21 2.48
CA PHE A 375 -23.30 17.44 1.23
C PHE A 375 -23.54 18.26 -0.03
N GLN A 376 -24.02 19.52 0.09
CA GLN A 376 -24.28 20.45 -1.01
C GLN A 376 -25.16 19.85 -2.14
N ARG A 377 -26.20 19.09 -1.77
CA ARG A 377 -27.02 18.35 -2.73
C ARG A 377 -27.89 19.27 -3.59
N GLN A 378 -28.36 20.40 -3.07
CA GLN A 378 -29.10 21.41 -3.82
C GLN A 378 -28.28 21.96 -4.99
N THR A 379 -27.01 22.30 -4.76
CA THR A 379 -26.09 22.76 -5.81
C THR A 379 -25.89 21.69 -6.87
N TRP A 380 -25.68 20.43 -6.44
CA TRP A 380 -25.55 19.31 -7.37
C TRP A 380 -26.76 19.18 -8.31
N PHE A 381 -27.98 19.08 -7.78
CA PHE A 381 -29.17 18.83 -8.60
C PHE A 381 -29.58 20.04 -9.45
N ARG A 382 -29.42 21.27 -8.95
CA ARG A 382 -29.94 22.48 -9.61
C ARG A 382 -28.95 23.18 -10.51
N GLU A 383 -27.65 23.06 -10.24
CA GLU A 383 -26.60 23.79 -10.96
C GLU A 383 -25.68 22.85 -11.72
N THR A 384 -25.24 21.74 -11.11
CA THR A 384 -24.22 20.86 -11.70
C THR A 384 -24.81 19.82 -12.65
N LEU A 385 -25.85 19.08 -12.24
CA LEU A 385 -26.44 18.00 -13.03
C LEU A 385 -26.96 18.44 -14.41
N PRO A 386 -27.62 19.60 -14.58
CA PRO A 386 -28.03 20.08 -15.91
C PRO A 386 -26.85 20.33 -16.86
N LEU A 387 -25.67 20.68 -16.34
CA LEU A 387 -24.47 20.86 -17.15
C LEU A 387 -23.96 19.53 -17.72
N PHE A 388 -24.24 18.39 -17.08
CA PHE A 388 -23.92 17.07 -17.64
C PHE A 388 -24.79 16.73 -18.86
N GLU A 389 -26.06 17.10 -18.85
CA GLU A 389 -26.94 16.94 -20.02
C GLU A 389 -26.48 17.85 -21.16
N ALA A 390 -26.18 19.12 -20.85
CA ALA A 390 -25.60 20.06 -21.82
C ALA A 390 -24.27 19.55 -22.39
N LEU A 391 -23.41 18.95 -21.55
CA LEU A 391 -22.14 18.37 -21.95
C LEU A 391 -22.34 17.19 -22.90
N THR A 392 -23.24 16.27 -22.59
CA THR A 392 -23.57 15.13 -23.46
C THR A 392 -24.09 15.59 -24.82
N LEU A 393 -24.99 16.57 -24.83
CA LEU A 393 -25.50 17.17 -26.06
C LEU A 393 -24.38 17.85 -26.86
N ALA A 394 -23.50 18.60 -26.19
CA ALA A 394 -22.37 19.27 -26.82
C ALA A 394 -21.38 18.28 -27.44
N PHE A 395 -21.03 17.19 -26.75
CA PHE A 395 -20.18 16.14 -27.34
C PHE A 395 -20.84 15.49 -28.55
N THR A 396 -22.14 15.23 -28.46
CA THR A 396 -22.92 14.66 -29.56
C THR A 396 -22.89 15.59 -30.78
N TYR A 397 -23.12 16.89 -30.56
CA TYR A 397 -23.04 17.89 -31.61
C TYR A 397 -21.64 18.00 -32.21
N ASP A 398 -20.59 18.08 -31.38
CA ASP A 398 -19.18 18.14 -31.79
C ASP A 398 -18.80 16.93 -32.67
N ALA A 399 -19.29 15.73 -32.32
CA ALA A 399 -19.07 14.51 -33.10
C ALA A 399 -19.77 14.54 -34.46
N PHE A 400 -21.03 14.97 -34.52
CA PHE A 400 -21.77 15.09 -35.78
C PHE A 400 -21.23 16.19 -36.68
N GLU A 401 -20.78 17.31 -36.10
CA GLU A 401 -20.08 18.38 -36.82
C GLU A 401 -18.80 17.85 -37.49
N THR A 402 -18.01 17.05 -36.75
CA THR A 402 -16.78 16.42 -37.25
C THR A 402 -17.07 15.44 -38.39
N LEU A 403 -18.07 14.56 -38.22
CA LEU A 403 -18.48 13.61 -39.25
C LEU A 403 -19.02 14.30 -40.51
N HIS A 404 -19.81 15.36 -40.35
CA HIS A 404 -20.33 16.15 -41.46
C HIS A 404 -19.21 16.87 -42.22
N ALA A 405 -18.21 17.41 -41.51
CA ALA A 405 -17.05 18.08 -42.11
C ALA A 405 -16.16 17.09 -42.89
N ALA A 406 -15.97 15.87 -42.38
CA ALA A 406 -15.19 14.82 -43.06
C ALA A 406 -15.88 14.34 -44.35
N ASN A 407 -17.20 14.14 -44.30
CA ASN A 407 -18.00 13.78 -45.47
C ASN A 407 -19.46 14.21 -45.27
N ALA A 408 -19.93 15.15 -46.10
CA ALA A 408 -21.30 15.68 -46.03
C ALA A 408 -22.42 14.62 -46.13
N HIS A 409 -22.12 13.43 -46.67
CA HIS A 409 -23.05 12.30 -46.75
C HIS A 409 -22.83 11.24 -45.66
N ALA A 410 -21.84 11.38 -44.76
CA ALA A 410 -21.55 10.38 -43.73
C ALA A 410 -22.72 10.19 -42.76
N VAL A 411 -23.29 11.29 -42.25
CA VAL A 411 -24.48 11.27 -41.38
C VAL A 411 -25.65 10.61 -42.09
N GLN A 412 -25.87 10.95 -43.36
CA GLN A 412 -26.92 10.35 -44.20
C GLN A 412 -26.75 8.85 -44.39
N ASN A 413 -25.54 8.39 -44.70
CA ASN A 413 -25.25 6.97 -44.93
C ASN A 413 -25.35 6.13 -43.67
N ARG A 414 -25.11 6.73 -42.50
CA ARG A 414 -25.16 6.05 -41.21
C ARG A 414 -26.57 5.99 -40.65
N LEU A 415 -27.32 7.10 -40.68
CA LEU A 415 -28.70 7.15 -40.18
C LEU A 415 -29.74 6.61 -41.19
N GLY A 416 -29.45 6.70 -42.50
CA GLY A 416 -30.39 6.31 -43.56
C GLY A 416 -30.37 4.84 -43.98
N GLN A 417 -29.44 4.01 -43.48
CA GLN A 417 -29.46 2.56 -43.74
C GLN A 417 -30.23 1.81 -42.65
N GLN A 418 -30.85 0.67 -42.99
CA GLN A 418 -31.49 -0.28 -42.05
C GLN A 418 -30.49 -0.95 -41.06
N GLY A 419 -29.37 -0.30 -40.73
CA GLY A 419 -28.26 -0.84 -39.92
C GLY A 419 -27.60 0.16 -38.97
N ALA A 420 -28.21 1.33 -38.69
CA ALA A 420 -27.76 2.19 -37.59
C ALA A 420 -27.90 1.44 -36.26
N SER A 421 -26.89 1.49 -35.38
CA SER A 421 -27.00 0.96 -34.02
C SER A 421 -28.01 1.77 -33.19
N ALA A 422 -28.57 1.16 -32.14
CA ALA A 422 -29.44 1.87 -31.20
C ALA A 422 -28.76 3.13 -30.65
N TYR A 423 -27.50 3.01 -30.22
CA TYR A 423 -26.70 4.15 -29.73
C TYR A 423 -26.66 5.33 -30.71
N GLN A 424 -26.44 5.08 -32.00
CA GLN A 424 -26.42 6.12 -33.03
C GLN A 424 -27.79 6.79 -33.23
N ARG A 425 -28.88 6.00 -33.19
CA ARG A 425 -30.23 6.54 -33.30
C ARG A 425 -30.61 7.38 -32.09
N TRP A 426 -30.20 6.97 -30.89
CA TRP A 426 -30.37 7.75 -29.67
C TRP A 426 -29.66 9.11 -29.74
N LEU A 427 -28.38 9.12 -30.11
CA LEU A 427 -27.61 10.38 -30.29
C LEU A 427 -28.25 11.32 -31.32
N ALA A 428 -28.73 10.78 -32.45
CA ALA A 428 -29.43 11.57 -33.45
C ALA A 428 -30.75 12.12 -32.91
N ALA A 429 -31.52 11.32 -32.15
CA ALA A 429 -32.75 11.77 -31.52
C ALA A 429 -32.52 12.94 -30.55
N LEU A 430 -31.45 12.92 -29.75
CA LEU A 430 -31.10 14.06 -28.87
C LEU A 430 -30.94 15.36 -29.65
N LEU A 431 -30.21 15.31 -30.77
CA LEU A 431 -30.03 16.50 -31.62
C LEU A 431 -31.32 16.94 -32.31
N VAL A 432 -32.21 16.00 -32.66
CA VAL A 432 -33.52 16.32 -33.26
C VAL A 432 -34.44 17.00 -32.25
N ASP A 433 -34.51 16.46 -31.02
CA ASP A 433 -35.34 17.00 -29.93
C ASP A 433 -34.98 18.46 -29.62
N GLU A 434 -33.68 18.79 -29.66
CA GLU A 434 -33.13 20.13 -29.42
C GLU A 434 -33.09 21.01 -30.69
N GLY A 435 -33.60 20.53 -31.83
CA GLY A 435 -33.63 21.27 -33.10
C GLY A 435 -32.24 21.52 -33.71
N LEU A 436 -31.22 20.79 -33.27
CA LEU A 436 -29.83 20.85 -33.77
C LEU A 436 -29.61 19.95 -35.00
N LEU A 437 -30.51 18.99 -35.24
CA LEU A 437 -30.51 18.12 -36.42
C LEU A 437 -31.92 18.04 -37.01
N ALA A 438 -32.07 18.21 -38.32
CA ALA A 438 -33.38 18.12 -38.99
C ALA A 438 -33.28 17.31 -40.29
N GLU A 439 -34.32 16.54 -40.60
CA GLU A 439 -34.46 15.89 -41.89
C GLU A 439 -35.25 16.79 -42.85
N LEU A 440 -34.58 17.30 -43.89
CA LEU A 440 -35.17 18.15 -44.92
C LEU A 440 -35.01 17.48 -46.28
N GLU A 441 -36.13 17.23 -46.98
CA GLU A 441 -36.16 16.58 -48.31
C GLU A 441 -35.47 15.20 -48.36
N GLY A 442 -35.56 14.42 -47.27
CA GLY A 442 -34.92 13.10 -47.15
C GLY A 442 -33.41 13.16 -46.88
N ARG A 443 -32.90 14.33 -46.45
CA ARG A 443 -31.50 14.53 -46.08
C ARG A 443 -31.38 15.12 -44.67
N TRP A 444 -30.52 14.53 -43.86
CA TRP A 444 -30.16 15.06 -42.55
C TRP A 444 -29.28 16.31 -42.69
N GLN A 445 -29.69 17.40 -42.04
CA GLN A 445 -28.97 18.67 -42.00
C GLN A 445 -28.71 19.08 -40.55
N LEU A 446 -27.43 19.36 -40.23
CA LEU A 446 -27.03 19.88 -38.93
C LEU A 446 -27.24 21.40 -38.91
N ALA A 447 -27.92 21.90 -37.87
CA ALA A 447 -28.10 23.33 -37.66
C ALA A 447 -26.75 24.00 -37.35
N PRO A 448 -26.55 25.28 -37.72
CA PRO A 448 -25.35 26.02 -37.33
C PRO A 448 -25.29 26.17 -35.79
N ARG A 449 -24.10 26.02 -35.20
CA ARG A 449 -23.88 25.99 -33.74
C ARG A 449 -24.47 27.19 -32.98
N GLY A 450 -24.46 28.38 -33.58
CA GLY A 450 -24.95 29.60 -32.93
C GLY A 450 -24.17 29.91 -31.63
N GLU A 451 -24.89 30.17 -30.54
CA GLU A 451 -24.34 30.46 -29.20
C GLU A 451 -24.11 29.20 -28.34
N PHE A 452 -24.35 28.00 -28.88
CA PHE A 452 -24.18 26.76 -28.14
C PHE A 452 -22.68 26.47 -27.87
N PRO A 453 -22.25 26.32 -26.59
CA PRO A 453 -20.84 26.18 -26.24
C PRO A 453 -20.21 24.88 -26.77
N ARG A 454 -18.87 24.82 -26.82
CA ARG A 454 -18.14 23.58 -27.12
C ARG A 454 -18.21 22.64 -25.92
N ALA A 455 -18.16 21.33 -26.17
CA ALA A 455 -18.17 20.35 -25.09
C ALA A 455 -16.97 20.55 -24.14
N GLU A 456 -15.82 20.92 -24.71
CA GLU A 456 -14.61 21.23 -23.95
C GLU A 456 -14.82 22.37 -22.94
N ASP A 457 -15.52 23.44 -23.31
CA ASP A 457 -15.76 24.59 -22.42
C ASP A 457 -16.64 24.20 -21.23
N ILE A 458 -17.69 23.41 -21.48
CA ILE A 458 -18.58 22.89 -20.42
C ILE A 458 -17.80 21.92 -19.52
N TRP A 459 -17.01 21.02 -20.11
CA TRP A 459 -16.19 20.06 -19.38
C TRP A 459 -15.18 20.76 -18.45
N GLN A 460 -14.49 21.80 -18.95
CA GLN A 460 -13.54 22.59 -18.17
C GLN A 460 -14.23 23.35 -17.03
N THR A 461 -15.43 23.87 -17.29
CA THR A 461 -16.26 24.54 -16.28
C THR A 461 -16.65 23.58 -15.16
N LEU A 462 -17.16 22.38 -15.51
CA LEU A 462 -17.50 21.35 -14.53
C LEU A 462 -16.30 20.88 -13.72
N MET A 463 -15.14 20.66 -14.36
CA MET A 463 -13.91 20.29 -13.66
C MET A 463 -13.43 21.37 -12.68
N ARG A 464 -13.63 22.65 -13.01
CA ARG A 464 -13.25 23.79 -12.18
C ARG A 464 -14.21 23.96 -10.99
N ASP A 465 -15.50 23.96 -11.27
CA ASP A 465 -16.53 24.39 -10.33
C ASP A 465 -17.04 23.21 -9.47
N ALA A 466 -16.94 21.97 -9.96
CA ALA A 466 -17.39 20.76 -9.28
C ALA A 466 -16.37 19.59 -9.38
N PRO A 467 -15.11 19.73 -8.93
CA PRO A 467 -14.07 18.71 -9.11
C PRO A 467 -14.37 17.34 -8.48
N ALA A 468 -15.35 17.25 -7.57
CA ALA A 468 -15.82 15.99 -7.00
C ALA A 468 -16.45 15.05 -8.04
N CYS A 469 -16.98 15.59 -9.15
CA CYS A 469 -17.54 14.77 -10.24
C CYS A 469 -16.49 14.23 -11.22
N ALA A 470 -15.19 14.33 -10.87
CA ALA A 470 -14.10 13.84 -11.70
C ALA A 470 -14.27 12.36 -12.15
N PRO A 471 -14.76 11.40 -11.31
CA PRO A 471 -14.95 10.03 -11.77
C PRO A 471 -15.87 9.92 -13.00
N GLN A 472 -17.08 10.51 -12.95
CA GLN A 472 -17.99 10.49 -14.10
C GLN A 472 -17.48 11.36 -15.25
N LEU A 473 -16.95 12.55 -14.94
CA LEU A 473 -16.55 13.54 -15.94
C LEU A 473 -15.34 13.11 -16.78
N VAL A 474 -14.39 12.35 -16.20
CA VAL A 474 -13.29 11.73 -16.93
C VAL A 474 -13.81 10.68 -17.92
N LEU A 475 -14.74 9.82 -17.49
CA LEU A 475 -15.32 8.79 -18.34
C LEU A 475 -16.12 9.40 -19.50
N LEU A 476 -16.97 10.39 -19.22
CA LEU A 476 -17.73 11.11 -20.25
C LEU A 476 -16.82 11.87 -21.21
N GLY A 477 -15.80 12.55 -20.70
CA GLY A 477 -14.81 13.22 -21.53
C GLY A 477 -14.11 12.26 -22.49
N ARG A 478 -13.76 11.06 -22.01
CA ARG A 478 -13.17 10.00 -22.84
C ARG A 478 -14.14 9.54 -23.92
N VAL A 479 -15.39 9.20 -23.60
CA VAL A 479 -16.39 8.80 -24.61
C VAL A 479 -16.61 9.93 -25.61
N GLY A 480 -16.83 11.15 -25.13
CA GLY A 480 -17.13 12.33 -25.94
C GLY A 480 -16.02 12.69 -26.94
N ARG A 481 -14.75 12.63 -26.51
CA ARG A 481 -13.58 12.86 -27.38
C ARG A 481 -13.50 11.88 -28.55
N HIS A 482 -13.85 10.63 -28.31
CA HIS A 482 -13.78 9.55 -29.29
C HIS A 482 -15.14 9.28 -29.96
N LEU A 483 -16.15 10.09 -29.68
CA LEU A 483 -17.53 9.82 -30.10
C LEU A 483 -17.67 9.83 -31.63
N ALA A 484 -16.97 10.72 -32.32
CA ALA A 484 -16.96 10.76 -33.79
C ALA A 484 -16.38 9.47 -34.39
N GLU A 485 -15.29 8.94 -33.81
CA GLU A 485 -14.62 7.71 -34.25
C GLU A 485 -15.47 6.47 -33.94
N LEU A 486 -16.13 6.44 -32.77
CA LEU A 486 -17.05 5.38 -32.35
C LEU A 486 -18.30 5.35 -33.24
N VAL A 487 -18.95 6.49 -33.45
CA VAL A 487 -20.11 6.63 -34.35
C VAL A 487 -19.71 6.39 -35.81
N GLY A 488 -18.52 6.82 -36.18
CA GLY A 488 -17.91 6.62 -37.49
C GLY A 488 -17.51 5.17 -37.77
N GLY A 489 -17.41 4.32 -36.75
CA GLY A 489 -16.99 2.92 -36.85
C GLY A 489 -15.48 2.73 -37.07
N GLU A 490 -14.67 3.74 -36.75
CA GLU A 490 -13.20 3.70 -36.80
C GLU A 490 -12.64 2.99 -35.56
N LEU A 491 -13.30 3.17 -34.41
CA LEU A 491 -13.02 2.46 -33.16
C LEU A 491 -14.09 1.39 -32.89
N ASP A 492 -13.65 0.21 -32.45
CA ASP A 492 -14.56 -0.85 -31.99
C ASP A 492 -15.16 -0.49 -30.61
N MET A 493 -16.48 -0.39 -30.54
CA MET A 493 -17.19 0.01 -29.32
C MET A 493 -16.98 -0.98 -28.17
N ARG A 494 -16.86 -2.29 -28.43
CA ARG A 494 -16.69 -3.31 -27.37
C ARG A 494 -15.30 -3.25 -26.77
N GLU A 495 -14.27 -3.13 -27.60
CA GLU A 495 -12.89 -2.97 -27.11
C GLU A 495 -12.72 -1.68 -26.31
N PHE A 496 -13.28 -0.56 -26.82
CA PHE A 496 -13.24 0.73 -26.13
C PHE A 496 -13.95 0.67 -24.77
N MET A 497 -15.15 0.07 -24.72
CA MET A 497 -15.93 -0.08 -23.50
C MET A 497 -15.17 -0.89 -22.43
N ARG A 498 -14.49 -1.98 -22.82
CA ARG A 498 -13.65 -2.74 -21.89
C ARG A 498 -12.53 -1.86 -21.30
N GLY A 499 -11.86 -1.07 -22.14
CA GLY A 499 -10.83 -0.13 -21.69
C GLY A 499 -11.35 1.05 -20.85
N LEU A 500 -12.64 1.39 -20.97
CA LEU A 500 -13.33 2.40 -20.19
C LEU A 500 -13.61 1.91 -18.76
N TRP A 501 -14.19 0.70 -18.64
CA TRP A 501 -14.61 0.14 -17.34
C TRP A 501 -13.47 -0.51 -16.54
N CYS A 502 -12.33 -0.83 -17.17
CA CYS A 502 -11.09 -1.23 -16.48
C CYS A 502 -10.24 -0.03 -15.98
N SER A 503 -10.74 1.21 -16.08
CA SER A 503 -9.99 2.42 -15.70
C SER A 503 -10.04 2.69 -14.18
N PRO A 504 -9.04 3.40 -13.61
CA PRO A 504 -9.13 3.84 -12.22
C PRO A 504 -10.33 4.73 -11.90
N SER A 505 -10.84 5.51 -12.87
CA SER A 505 -11.99 6.40 -12.65
C SER A 505 -13.30 5.64 -12.50
N SER A 506 -13.46 4.49 -13.18
CA SER A 506 -14.66 3.64 -13.01
C SER A 506 -14.71 2.96 -11.64
N GLU A 507 -13.55 2.62 -11.06
CA GLU A 507 -13.46 2.00 -9.71
C GLU A 507 -14.02 2.89 -8.60
N THR A 508 -13.95 4.21 -8.77
CA THR A 508 -14.43 5.18 -7.76
C THR A 508 -15.79 5.77 -8.12
N LEU A 509 -16.38 5.41 -9.26
CA LEU A 509 -17.60 6.05 -9.77
C LEU A 509 -18.78 5.93 -8.79
N LEU A 510 -19.08 4.72 -8.32
CA LEU A 510 -20.24 4.50 -7.44
C LEU A 510 -20.03 5.02 -6.02
N ASP A 511 -18.79 5.27 -5.62
CA ASP A 511 -18.43 5.61 -4.24
C ASP A 511 -18.06 7.08 -4.05
N ASP A 512 -17.33 7.69 -4.98
CA ASP A 512 -16.80 9.04 -4.82
C ASP A 512 -17.58 10.08 -5.65
N ASP A 513 -18.35 9.67 -6.66
CA ASP A 513 -19.05 10.60 -7.53
C ASP A 513 -20.36 11.13 -6.91
N PRO A 514 -20.64 12.45 -6.97
CA PRO A 514 -21.86 13.06 -6.47
C PRO A 514 -23.16 12.49 -7.06
N ALA A 515 -23.13 11.88 -8.25
CA ALA A 515 -24.30 11.25 -8.85
C ALA A 515 -24.81 10.02 -8.07
N TYR A 516 -23.93 9.37 -7.30
CA TYR A 516 -24.21 8.16 -6.52
C TYR A 516 -24.09 8.38 -5.01
N LEU A 517 -23.67 9.57 -4.58
CA LEU A 517 -23.49 9.93 -3.18
C LEU A 517 -24.75 9.70 -2.34
N GLY A 518 -25.91 10.13 -2.83
CA GLY A 518 -27.17 10.02 -2.12
C GLY A 518 -27.59 8.58 -1.80
N THR A 519 -27.57 7.70 -2.80
CA THR A 519 -27.90 6.28 -2.60
C THR A 519 -26.87 5.58 -1.70
N ARG A 520 -25.58 5.91 -1.84
CA ARG A 520 -24.54 5.37 -0.95
C ARG A 520 -24.77 5.76 0.51
N LEU A 521 -24.99 7.05 0.80
CA LEU A 521 -25.25 7.54 2.16
C LEU A 521 -26.53 6.92 2.73
N ALA A 522 -27.58 6.81 1.92
CA ALA A 522 -28.83 6.18 2.33
C ALA A 522 -28.64 4.71 2.72
N ILE A 523 -27.93 3.93 1.89
CA ILE A 523 -27.64 2.52 2.19
C ILE A 523 -26.80 2.39 3.47
N GLN A 524 -25.76 3.21 3.65
CA GLN A 524 -24.93 3.20 4.86
C GLN A 524 -25.77 3.44 6.12
N THR A 525 -26.67 4.41 6.05
CA THR A 525 -27.55 4.77 7.16
C THR A 525 -28.59 3.68 7.44
N ILE A 526 -29.14 3.05 6.41
CA ILE A 526 -30.05 1.91 6.58
C ILE A 526 -29.30 0.77 7.28
N VAL A 527 -28.11 0.41 6.81
CA VAL A 527 -27.35 -0.71 7.40
C VAL A 527 -27.03 -0.44 8.87
N GLN A 528 -26.71 0.81 9.24
CA GLN A 528 -26.56 1.21 10.65
C GLN A 528 -27.83 1.00 11.46
N GLU A 529 -28.98 1.41 10.92
CA GLU A 529 -30.24 1.31 11.64
C GLU A 529 -30.74 -0.14 11.75
N LEU A 530 -30.55 -0.95 10.71
CA LEU A 530 -30.87 -2.38 10.74
C LEU A 530 -30.04 -3.12 11.79
N GLU A 531 -28.77 -2.77 11.92
CA GLU A 531 -27.89 -3.37 12.93
C GLU A 531 -28.32 -3.01 14.35
N ARG A 532 -28.78 -1.77 14.60
CA ARG A 532 -29.32 -1.34 15.90
C ARG A 532 -30.64 -2.04 16.24
N ALA A 533 -31.47 -2.31 15.24
CA ALA A 533 -32.76 -2.97 15.42
C ALA A 533 -32.63 -4.49 15.67
N LEU A 534 -31.53 -5.11 15.24
CA LEU A 534 -31.33 -6.54 15.43
C LEU A 534 -31.04 -6.90 16.90
N PRO A 535 -31.60 -8.02 17.42
CA PRO A 535 -31.23 -8.53 18.74
C PRO A 535 -29.72 -8.77 18.82
N GLY A 536 -29.10 -8.48 19.96
CA GLY A 536 -27.65 -8.65 20.16
C GLY A 536 -27.12 -10.08 19.97
N GLN A 537 -28.01 -11.07 19.81
CA GLN A 537 -27.72 -12.47 19.54
C GLN A 537 -27.61 -12.80 18.04
N ARG A 538 -27.72 -11.80 17.15
CA ARG A 538 -27.64 -12.00 15.69
C ARG A 538 -26.63 -11.06 15.04
N LYS A 539 -26.10 -11.51 13.90
CA LYS A 539 -25.34 -10.68 12.96
C LYS A 539 -26.27 -10.21 11.86
N LEU A 540 -26.10 -8.97 11.41
CA LEU A 540 -26.73 -8.47 10.19
C LEU A 540 -26.04 -9.12 8.99
N ARG A 541 -26.79 -9.89 8.19
CA ARG A 541 -26.26 -10.51 6.97
C ARG A 541 -26.66 -9.68 5.74
N VAL A 542 -25.68 -9.12 5.05
CA VAL A 542 -25.90 -8.24 3.89
C VAL A 542 -25.30 -8.88 2.64
N LEU A 543 -26.09 -8.96 1.56
CA LEU A 543 -25.61 -9.27 0.21
C LEU A 543 -25.66 -8.00 -0.64
N GLU A 544 -24.53 -7.56 -1.15
CA GLU A 544 -24.46 -6.50 -2.17
C GLU A 544 -24.09 -7.10 -3.52
N ILE A 545 -24.88 -6.75 -4.55
CA ILE A 545 -24.56 -7.07 -5.94
C ILE A 545 -24.21 -5.76 -6.63
N SER A 546 -22.98 -5.68 -7.14
CA SER A 546 -22.40 -4.47 -7.74
C SER A 546 -21.79 -4.76 -9.11
N PRO A 547 -21.90 -3.84 -10.09
CA PRO A 547 -21.28 -4.00 -11.40
C PRO A 547 -19.74 -3.92 -11.37
N GLY A 548 -19.15 -3.42 -10.29
CA GLY A 548 -17.71 -3.23 -10.13
C GLY A 548 -17.28 -3.17 -8.65
N SER A 549 -16.10 -2.60 -8.39
CA SER A 549 -15.58 -2.40 -7.03
C SER A 549 -16.57 -1.62 -6.15
N SER A 550 -16.63 -1.97 -4.86
CA SER A 550 -17.46 -1.30 -3.88
C SER A 550 -16.67 -1.05 -2.58
N GLU A 551 -16.68 0.20 -2.12
CA GLU A 551 -16.14 0.60 -0.81
C GLU A 551 -17.18 0.51 0.31
N LEU A 552 -18.43 0.18 -0.02
CA LEU A 552 -19.52 0.09 0.95
C LEU A 552 -19.26 -0.93 2.09
N PRO A 553 -18.79 -2.17 1.84
CA PRO A 553 -18.51 -3.12 2.91
C PRO A 553 -17.50 -2.59 3.93
N ARG A 554 -16.46 -1.90 3.45
CA ARG A 554 -15.41 -1.29 4.28
C ARG A 554 -15.97 -0.16 5.12
N ARG A 555 -16.70 0.77 4.48
CA ARG A 555 -17.30 1.93 5.15
C ARG A 555 -18.28 1.51 6.24
N VAL A 556 -19.08 0.47 5.97
CA VAL A 556 -19.99 -0.11 6.96
C VAL A 556 -19.23 -0.77 8.13
N SER A 557 -18.19 -1.52 7.82
CA SER A 557 -17.35 -2.16 8.84
C SER A 557 -16.59 -1.16 9.72
N GLY A 558 -16.38 0.08 9.25
CA GLY A 558 -15.71 1.13 10.03
C GLY A 558 -16.47 1.54 11.30
N PHE A 559 -17.79 1.34 11.33
CA PHE A 559 -18.63 1.68 12.49
C PHE A 559 -19.37 0.47 13.09
N LEU A 560 -19.35 -0.69 12.43
CA LEU A 560 -19.89 -1.95 12.97
C LEU A 560 -18.75 -2.91 13.29
N GLY A 561 -18.72 -3.46 14.51
CA GLY A 561 -17.73 -4.48 14.88
C GLY A 561 -17.90 -5.78 14.08
N GLU A 562 -16.80 -6.54 13.89
CA GLU A 562 -16.78 -7.83 13.16
C GLU A 562 -17.80 -8.86 13.67
N ASP A 563 -18.22 -8.74 14.92
CA ASP A 563 -19.17 -9.64 15.56
C ASP A 563 -20.64 -9.28 15.30
N ARG A 564 -20.91 -8.19 14.57
CA ARG A 564 -22.26 -7.66 14.30
C ARG A 564 -22.65 -7.70 12.82
N LEU A 565 -21.70 -7.88 11.91
CA LEU A 565 -21.93 -7.83 10.46
C LEU A 565 -21.34 -9.08 9.76
N GLU A 566 -22.06 -9.62 8.80
CA GLU A 566 -21.55 -10.54 7.77
C GLU A 566 -21.91 -9.96 6.41
N TYR A 567 -20.91 -9.66 5.58
CA TYR A 567 -21.09 -8.95 4.32
C TYR A 567 -20.62 -9.80 3.15
N VAL A 568 -21.48 -10.03 2.18
CA VAL A 568 -21.15 -10.70 0.92
C VAL A 568 -21.22 -9.68 -0.21
N LEU A 569 -20.07 -9.41 -0.84
CA LEU A 569 -19.97 -8.57 -2.01
C LEU A 569 -19.84 -9.44 -3.26
N ALA A 570 -20.88 -9.44 -4.09
CA ALA A 570 -20.92 -10.14 -5.37
C ALA A 570 -20.65 -9.15 -6.52
N ILE A 571 -19.56 -9.36 -7.23
CA ILE A 571 -19.07 -8.45 -8.29
C ILE A 571 -19.16 -9.13 -9.64
N THR A 572 -19.69 -8.41 -10.64
CA THR A 572 -19.82 -8.92 -12.01
C THR A 572 -18.51 -8.86 -12.80
N ASP A 573 -17.67 -7.86 -12.52
CA ASP A 573 -16.36 -7.70 -13.16
C ASP A 573 -15.26 -8.55 -12.49
N GLU A 574 -14.58 -9.39 -13.28
CA GLU A 574 -13.61 -10.35 -12.75
C GLU A 574 -12.33 -9.69 -12.22
N GLU A 575 -11.85 -8.63 -12.87
CA GLU A 575 -10.63 -7.93 -12.45
C GLU A 575 -10.84 -7.13 -11.16
N ALA A 576 -11.99 -6.45 -11.02
CA ALA A 576 -12.43 -5.80 -9.79
C ALA A 576 -12.58 -6.82 -8.66
N ARG A 577 -13.18 -7.98 -8.93
CA ARG A 577 -13.34 -9.07 -7.97
C ARG A 577 -12.02 -9.55 -7.39
N LEU A 578 -11.05 -9.90 -8.23
CA LEU A 578 -9.74 -10.39 -7.77
C LEU A 578 -9.01 -9.37 -6.91
N ARG A 579 -9.14 -8.08 -7.22
CA ARG A 579 -8.55 -7.00 -6.43
C ARG A 579 -9.22 -6.83 -5.09
N GLN A 580 -10.56 -6.81 -5.04
CA GLN A 580 -11.27 -6.69 -3.78
C GLN A 580 -11.13 -7.93 -2.90
N GLN A 581 -10.94 -9.12 -3.48
CA GLN A 581 -10.56 -10.33 -2.73
C GLN A 581 -9.21 -10.16 -2.00
N LEU A 582 -8.21 -9.53 -2.64
CA LEU A 582 -6.93 -9.24 -2.00
C LEU A 582 -7.06 -8.13 -0.94
N GLU A 583 -7.90 -7.14 -1.21
CA GLU A 583 -8.15 -6.00 -0.33
C GLU A 583 -8.85 -6.40 0.98
N PHE A 584 -9.85 -7.28 0.90
CA PHE A 584 -10.63 -7.76 2.05
C PHE A 584 -10.08 -9.06 2.66
N ARG A 585 -8.90 -9.50 2.25
CA ARG A 585 -8.30 -10.75 2.73
C ARG A 585 -8.15 -10.83 4.25
N GLU A 586 -7.87 -9.70 4.89
CA GLU A 586 -7.66 -9.58 6.33
C GLU A 586 -8.97 -9.29 7.10
N MET A 587 -10.12 -9.20 6.40
CA MET A 587 -11.44 -8.91 6.99
C MET A 587 -12.36 -10.13 6.84
N PRO A 588 -12.31 -11.10 7.77
CA PRO A 588 -12.97 -12.40 7.61
C PRO A 588 -14.50 -12.33 7.57
N HIS A 589 -15.10 -11.22 8.02
CA HIS A 589 -16.54 -10.97 7.96
C HIS A 589 -17.01 -10.43 6.60
N ILE A 590 -16.10 -10.19 5.65
CA ILE A 590 -16.41 -9.75 4.28
C ILE A 590 -15.98 -10.84 3.29
N ALA A 591 -16.93 -11.38 2.54
CA ALA A 591 -16.68 -12.33 1.47
C ALA A 591 -16.87 -11.67 0.10
N VAL A 592 -15.92 -11.83 -0.82
CA VAL A 592 -16.01 -11.30 -2.19
C VAL A 592 -16.17 -12.42 -3.19
N LEU A 593 -17.28 -12.41 -3.94
CA LEU A 593 -17.71 -13.47 -4.87
C LEU A 593 -17.87 -12.93 -6.30
N GLY A 594 -17.83 -13.83 -7.27
CA GLY A 594 -18.19 -13.52 -8.66
C GLY A 594 -19.69 -13.67 -8.88
N PHE A 595 -20.26 -12.80 -9.71
CA PHE A 595 -21.68 -12.79 -10.06
C PHE A 595 -21.89 -12.88 -11.57
N ASP A 596 -22.74 -13.81 -12.00
CA ASP A 596 -23.16 -13.95 -13.40
C ASP A 596 -24.54 -13.30 -13.61
N LEU A 597 -24.58 -12.27 -14.47
CA LEU A 597 -25.81 -11.55 -14.81
C LEU A 597 -26.76 -12.32 -15.72
N ALA A 598 -26.26 -13.30 -16.51
CA ALA A 598 -27.09 -14.04 -17.45
C ALA A 598 -28.05 -14.98 -16.71
N ASP A 599 -27.52 -15.70 -15.71
CA ASP A 599 -28.26 -16.70 -14.94
C ASP A 599 -28.63 -16.21 -13.52
N TRP A 600 -28.29 -14.96 -13.18
CA TRP A 600 -28.50 -14.38 -11.84
C TRP A 600 -27.98 -15.30 -10.72
N SER A 601 -26.73 -15.74 -10.86
CA SER A 601 -26.10 -16.75 -9.99
C SER A 601 -24.74 -16.32 -9.46
N MET A 602 -24.35 -16.89 -8.32
CA MET A 602 -23.06 -16.63 -7.67
C MET A 602 -22.08 -17.77 -7.91
N ALA A 603 -20.79 -17.46 -8.09
CA ALA A 603 -19.74 -18.42 -8.44
C ALA A 603 -19.47 -19.52 -7.40
N THR A 604 -20.04 -19.44 -6.20
CA THR A 604 -19.88 -20.41 -5.11
C THR A 604 -21.19 -20.71 -4.39
N ASP A 605 -21.36 -21.96 -3.94
CA ASP A 605 -22.52 -22.42 -3.14
C ASP A 605 -22.62 -21.80 -1.73
N ILE A 606 -21.73 -20.88 -1.33
CA ILE A 606 -21.82 -20.14 -0.05
C ILE A 606 -23.18 -19.42 0.07
N ALA A 607 -23.73 -18.97 -1.05
CA ALA A 607 -25.05 -18.33 -1.10
C ALA A 607 -26.25 -19.29 -1.05
N ASN A 608 -26.02 -20.59 -1.22
CA ASN A 608 -27.08 -21.61 -1.20
C ASN A 608 -27.29 -22.20 0.20
N ALA A 609 -26.52 -21.81 1.22
CA ALA A 609 -26.66 -22.37 2.56
C ALA A 609 -27.65 -21.62 3.47
N GLN A 610 -27.73 -20.28 3.40
CA GLN A 610 -28.50 -19.47 4.36
C GLN A 610 -28.95 -18.11 3.80
N PRO A 611 -30.17 -17.64 4.09
CA PRO A 611 -30.70 -16.38 3.58
C PRO A 611 -30.12 -15.12 4.28
N PHE A 612 -30.20 -13.98 3.59
CA PHE A 612 -29.68 -12.67 4.01
C PHE A 612 -30.78 -11.80 4.64
N ASP A 613 -30.41 -10.97 5.62
CA ASP A 613 -31.33 -9.99 6.21
C ASP A 613 -31.57 -8.81 5.25
N MET A 614 -30.54 -8.42 4.51
CA MET A 614 -30.61 -7.36 3.50
C MET A 614 -29.95 -7.79 2.20
N VAL A 615 -30.61 -7.51 1.07
CA VAL A 615 -30.03 -7.65 -0.28
C VAL A 615 -30.01 -6.26 -0.92
N ILE A 616 -28.88 -5.89 -1.50
CA ILE A 616 -28.64 -4.60 -2.15
C ILE A 616 -28.37 -4.87 -3.63
N LEU A 617 -29.27 -4.40 -4.49
CA LEU A 617 -29.04 -4.34 -5.93
C LEU A 617 -28.52 -2.94 -6.24
N ARG A 618 -27.20 -2.79 -6.38
CA ARG A 618 -26.56 -1.48 -6.53
C ARG A 618 -26.26 -1.18 -7.99
N HIS A 619 -27.15 -0.45 -8.65
CA HIS A 619 -27.02 -0.03 -10.06
C HIS A 619 -26.73 -1.21 -11.00
N VAL A 620 -27.47 -2.31 -10.83
CA VAL A 620 -27.24 -3.57 -11.54
C VAL A 620 -28.54 -4.19 -12.08
N ALA A 621 -29.70 -3.83 -11.53
CA ALA A 621 -30.97 -4.47 -11.90
C ALA A 621 -31.36 -4.14 -13.34
N HIS A 622 -31.11 -2.90 -13.78
CA HIS A 622 -31.34 -2.49 -15.17
C HIS A 622 -30.51 -3.26 -16.20
N ARG A 623 -29.42 -3.94 -15.79
CA ARG A 623 -28.58 -4.75 -16.70
C ARG A 623 -29.14 -6.16 -16.91
N SER A 624 -30.21 -6.54 -16.22
CA SER A 624 -30.86 -7.83 -16.42
C SER A 624 -31.66 -7.84 -17.71
N THR A 625 -31.49 -8.88 -18.52
CA THR A 625 -32.37 -9.17 -19.66
C THR A 625 -33.82 -9.43 -19.22
N PHE A 626 -34.01 -9.93 -18.00
CA PHE A 626 -35.32 -10.23 -17.41
C PHE A 626 -35.40 -9.67 -15.98
N PRO A 627 -35.76 -8.38 -15.80
CA PRO A 627 -35.81 -7.73 -14.49
C PRO A 627 -36.71 -8.43 -13.47
N GLN A 628 -37.82 -9.02 -13.89
CA GLN A 628 -38.71 -9.81 -13.02
C GLN A 628 -38.02 -11.06 -12.46
N ALA A 629 -37.30 -11.80 -13.30
CA ALA A 629 -36.54 -12.96 -12.85
C ALA A 629 -35.45 -12.57 -11.84
N ALA A 630 -34.76 -11.47 -12.09
CA ALA A 630 -33.77 -10.90 -11.17
C ALA A 630 -34.34 -10.62 -9.77
N LEU A 631 -35.50 -9.95 -9.71
CA LEU A 631 -36.20 -9.67 -8.47
C LEU A 631 -36.68 -10.97 -7.79
N ALA A 632 -37.11 -11.97 -8.55
CA ALA A 632 -37.47 -13.28 -8.02
C ALA A 632 -36.27 -14.00 -7.37
N HIS A 633 -35.07 -13.90 -7.97
CA HIS A 633 -33.83 -14.40 -7.37
C HIS A 633 -33.46 -13.64 -6.08
N ALA A 634 -33.52 -12.30 -6.10
CA ALA A 634 -33.28 -11.48 -4.92
C ALA A 634 -34.24 -11.83 -3.76
N ARG A 635 -35.51 -12.10 -4.06
CA ARG A 635 -36.50 -12.55 -3.08
C ARG A 635 -36.14 -13.89 -2.43
N ARG A 636 -35.56 -14.82 -3.19
CA ARG A 636 -35.13 -16.13 -2.68
C ARG A 636 -33.94 -16.03 -1.73
N TRP A 637 -33.03 -15.09 -1.98
CA TRP A 637 -31.87 -14.86 -1.11
C TRP A 637 -32.22 -14.19 0.21
N LEU A 638 -33.36 -13.48 0.31
CA LEU A 638 -33.78 -12.80 1.53
C LEU A 638 -34.39 -13.74 2.57
N ALA A 639 -34.13 -13.49 3.85
CA ALA A 639 -34.90 -14.08 4.94
C ALA A 639 -36.36 -13.57 4.88
N GLN A 640 -37.31 -14.32 5.43
CA GLN A 640 -38.67 -13.81 5.61
C GLN A 640 -38.63 -12.57 6.51
N GLY A 641 -39.32 -11.49 6.14
CA GLY A 641 -39.21 -10.20 6.80
C GLY A 641 -37.95 -9.39 6.46
N GLY A 642 -37.07 -9.93 5.60
CA GLY A 642 -35.84 -9.27 5.14
C GLY A 642 -36.08 -8.11 4.16
N LEU A 643 -35.07 -7.25 4.01
CA LEU A 643 -35.14 -6.00 3.26
C LEU A 643 -34.39 -6.07 1.92
N LEU A 644 -35.08 -5.79 0.82
CA LEU A 644 -34.48 -5.50 -0.47
C LEU A 644 -34.27 -3.99 -0.61
N ALA A 645 -33.06 -3.59 -1.00
CA ALA A 645 -32.71 -2.23 -1.39
C ALA A 645 -32.31 -2.24 -2.88
N VAL A 646 -33.11 -1.59 -3.72
CA VAL A 646 -32.83 -1.43 -5.15
C VAL A 646 -32.39 0.00 -5.39
N ALA A 647 -31.08 0.21 -5.58
CA ALA A 647 -30.51 1.51 -5.91
C ALA A 647 -30.38 1.61 -7.43
N GLU A 648 -31.15 2.50 -8.04
CA GLU A 648 -31.19 2.71 -9.48
C GLU A 648 -31.18 4.21 -9.79
N ARG A 649 -31.17 4.55 -11.07
CA ARG A 649 -31.07 5.93 -11.54
C ARG A 649 -32.14 6.21 -12.59
N TYR A 650 -32.68 7.44 -12.57
CA TYR A 650 -33.56 7.89 -13.65
C TYR A 650 -32.83 7.80 -15.00
N PRO A 651 -33.54 7.56 -16.11
CA PRO A 651 -32.96 7.69 -17.44
C PRO A 651 -32.45 9.13 -17.63
N ASP A 652 -31.14 9.29 -17.78
CA ASP A 652 -30.52 10.58 -18.11
C ASP A 652 -29.39 10.42 -19.11
N TRP A 653 -29.11 11.52 -19.82
CA TRP A 653 -28.26 11.47 -20.99
C TRP A 653 -26.81 11.10 -20.67
N SER A 654 -26.33 11.45 -19.47
CA SER A 654 -24.96 11.15 -19.07
C SER A 654 -24.76 9.65 -18.81
N ALA A 655 -25.73 8.99 -18.17
CA ALA A 655 -25.68 7.55 -17.95
C ALA A 655 -25.86 6.78 -19.26
N ASP A 656 -26.79 7.21 -20.11
CA ASP A 656 -27.04 6.63 -21.43
C ASP A 656 -25.84 6.79 -22.38
N MET A 657 -25.09 7.90 -22.28
CA MET A 657 -23.88 8.10 -23.07
C MET A 657 -22.79 7.08 -22.71
N LEU A 658 -22.65 6.72 -21.43
CA LEU A 658 -21.65 5.76 -20.94
C LEU A 658 -22.11 4.31 -21.14
N GLY A 659 -23.31 3.96 -20.66
CA GLY A 659 -23.87 2.61 -20.70
C GLY A 659 -24.31 2.19 -22.10
N GLY A 660 -24.78 3.15 -22.90
CA GLY A 660 -25.30 2.91 -24.25
C GLY A 660 -24.31 2.43 -25.29
N LEU A 661 -23.00 2.44 -24.97
CA LEU A 661 -21.99 1.75 -25.77
C LEU A 661 -22.24 0.23 -25.81
N ASP A 662 -22.95 -0.31 -24.81
CA ASP A 662 -23.42 -1.68 -24.79
C ASP A 662 -24.72 -1.80 -25.61
N ALA A 663 -24.72 -2.71 -26.59
CA ALA A 663 -25.93 -2.98 -27.37
C ALA A 663 -27.06 -3.51 -26.48
N GLY A 664 -26.74 -4.19 -25.38
CA GLY A 664 -27.71 -4.66 -24.38
C GLY A 664 -28.34 -3.55 -23.53
N TRP A 665 -27.83 -2.32 -23.59
CA TRP A 665 -28.40 -1.17 -22.88
C TRP A 665 -29.73 -0.69 -23.47
N TRP A 666 -30.02 -1.05 -24.72
CA TRP A 666 -31.13 -0.49 -25.47
C TRP A 666 -32.24 -1.51 -25.72
N SER A 667 -33.49 -1.09 -25.53
CA SER A 667 -34.66 -1.84 -25.98
C SER A 667 -35.37 -1.14 -27.14
N GLU A 668 -35.89 -1.92 -28.09
CA GLU A 668 -36.60 -1.40 -29.25
C GLU A 668 -38.08 -1.19 -28.91
N ALA A 669 -38.59 0.03 -29.06
CA ALA A 669 -40.00 0.33 -28.83
C ALA A 669 -40.85 -0.09 -30.04
N GLU A 670 -41.86 -0.95 -29.83
CA GLU A 670 -42.86 -1.25 -30.86
C GLU A 670 -43.80 -0.03 -31.06
N GLY A 671 -43.69 0.65 -32.21
CA GLY A 671 -44.69 1.63 -32.65
C GLY A 671 -44.30 3.11 -32.61
N ASP A 672 -43.06 3.45 -32.26
CA ASP A 672 -42.58 4.84 -32.39
C ASP A 672 -42.28 5.20 -33.86
N LEU A 673 -42.78 6.35 -34.32
CA LEU A 673 -42.70 6.84 -35.70
C LEU A 673 -41.27 7.20 -36.12
N HIS A 674 -40.32 7.30 -35.18
CA HIS A 674 -38.93 7.71 -35.41
C HIS A 674 -37.86 6.68 -35.01
N GLY A 675 -38.23 5.52 -34.46
CA GLY A 675 -37.28 4.44 -34.14
C GLY A 675 -36.27 4.76 -33.03
N ARG A 676 -36.65 5.59 -32.04
CA ARG A 676 -35.82 5.91 -30.87
C ARG A 676 -35.73 4.68 -29.94
N PRO A 677 -34.52 4.21 -29.59
CA PRO A 677 -34.39 3.15 -28.60
C PRO A 677 -34.66 3.68 -27.19
N LEU A 678 -35.18 2.81 -26.33
CA LEU A 678 -35.44 3.10 -24.92
C LEU A 678 -34.23 2.68 -24.07
N SER A 679 -33.88 3.51 -23.10
CA SER A 679 -32.84 3.21 -22.10
C SER A 679 -33.20 1.96 -21.27
N ALA A 680 -32.18 1.20 -20.87
CA ALA A 680 -32.31 0.15 -19.86
C ALA A 680 -32.66 0.71 -18.48
N LEU A 681 -32.29 1.97 -18.20
CA LEU A 681 -32.72 2.67 -16.99
C LEU A 681 -34.23 2.89 -17.05
N GLN A 682 -34.86 2.83 -15.88
CA GLN A 682 -36.30 2.95 -15.74
C GLN A 682 -36.62 3.93 -14.63
N PRO A 683 -37.76 4.64 -14.68
CA PRO A 683 -38.20 5.46 -13.57
C PRO A 683 -38.61 4.57 -12.37
N PRO A 684 -38.61 5.10 -11.13
CA PRO A 684 -38.89 4.32 -9.93
C PRO A 684 -40.27 3.68 -9.93
N GLU A 685 -41.26 4.26 -10.63
CA GLU A 685 -42.61 3.71 -10.76
C GLU A 685 -42.62 2.34 -11.46
N ALA A 686 -41.74 2.13 -12.45
CA ALA A 686 -41.63 0.85 -13.14
C ALA A 686 -41.10 -0.25 -12.20
N TRP A 687 -40.06 0.06 -11.43
CA TRP A 687 -39.50 -0.85 -10.44
C TRP A 687 -40.45 -1.09 -9.26
N TYR A 688 -41.17 -0.07 -8.82
CA TYR A 688 -42.22 -0.20 -7.80
C TYR A 688 -43.25 -1.25 -8.23
N ASN A 689 -43.78 -1.14 -9.46
CA ASN A 689 -44.75 -2.09 -9.98
C ASN A 689 -44.16 -3.50 -10.09
N ALA A 690 -42.92 -3.62 -10.59
CA ALA A 690 -42.24 -4.92 -10.69
C ALA A 690 -42.03 -5.59 -9.31
N LEU A 691 -41.69 -4.82 -8.27
CA LEU A 691 -41.55 -5.34 -6.90
C LEU A 691 -42.89 -5.83 -6.33
N VAL A 692 -43.97 -5.10 -6.57
CA VAL A 692 -45.32 -5.50 -6.14
C VAL A 692 -45.79 -6.75 -6.88
N GLU A 693 -45.56 -6.83 -8.19
CA GLU A 693 -45.89 -8.01 -9.01
C GLU A 693 -45.15 -9.27 -8.57
N GLU A 694 -43.87 -9.14 -8.18
CA GLU A 694 -43.06 -10.24 -7.63
C GLU A 694 -43.39 -10.59 -6.16
N GLY A 695 -44.38 -9.91 -5.57
CA GLY A 695 -44.92 -10.20 -4.25
C GLY A 695 -44.03 -9.72 -3.09
N PHE A 696 -43.36 -8.58 -3.25
CA PHE A 696 -42.82 -7.82 -2.12
C PHE A 696 -43.90 -6.93 -1.48
N GLU A 697 -43.75 -6.65 -0.19
CA GLU A 697 -44.65 -5.79 0.58
C GLU A 697 -43.93 -4.55 1.13
N GLY A 698 -44.71 -3.53 1.49
CA GLY A 698 -44.17 -2.29 2.06
C GLY A 698 -43.16 -1.61 1.14
N VAL A 699 -43.43 -1.54 -0.17
CA VAL A 699 -42.52 -0.89 -1.11
C VAL A 699 -42.53 0.62 -0.86
N GLU A 700 -41.38 1.18 -0.49
CA GLU A 700 -41.19 2.62 -0.23
C GLU A 700 -40.17 3.18 -1.23
N ARG A 701 -40.51 4.32 -1.83
CA ARG A 701 -39.60 5.08 -2.69
C ARG A 701 -38.91 6.16 -1.88
N PHE A 702 -37.59 6.15 -1.88
CA PHE A 702 -36.78 7.24 -1.36
C PHE A 702 -36.06 7.97 -2.49
N SER A 703 -36.22 9.28 -2.50
CA SER A 703 -35.46 10.23 -3.32
C SER A 703 -34.89 11.30 -2.38
N GLU A 704 -33.73 11.85 -2.73
CA GLU A 704 -33.15 12.92 -1.93
C GLU A 704 -34.09 14.14 -1.89
N PRO A 705 -34.24 14.84 -0.75
CA PRO A 705 -35.07 16.06 -0.68
C PRO A 705 -34.65 17.13 -1.70
N ALA A 706 -33.36 17.22 -2.03
CA ALA A 706 -32.85 18.13 -3.05
C ALA A 706 -33.28 17.76 -4.49
N ALA A 707 -33.67 16.51 -4.71
CA ALA A 707 -34.20 15.99 -5.97
C ALA A 707 -35.74 15.92 -5.98
N GLU A 708 -36.42 16.41 -4.93
CA GLU A 708 -37.87 16.42 -4.89
C GLU A 708 -38.43 17.22 -6.08
N ASP A 709 -39.48 16.68 -6.72
CA ASP A 709 -40.06 17.15 -7.99
C ASP A 709 -39.16 17.10 -9.24
N LEU A 710 -37.92 16.60 -9.12
CA LEU A 710 -37.04 16.35 -10.25
C LEU A 710 -37.10 14.87 -10.66
N ALA A 711 -37.37 14.59 -11.93
CA ALA A 711 -37.27 13.25 -12.50
C ALA A 711 -35.80 12.92 -12.89
N ALA A 712 -34.86 13.16 -11.97
CA ALA A 712 -33.42 13.10 -12.25
C ALA A 712 -32.61 12.51 -11.08
N GLY A 713 -31.45 11.94 -11.42
CA GLY A 713 -30.50 11.38 -10.45
C GLY A 713 -30.84 9.99 -9.92
N ALA A 714 -30.07 9.55 -8.93
CA ALA A 714 -30.22 8.23 -8.33
C ALA A 714 -31.33 8.20 -7.27
N TYR A 715 -32.03 7.08 -7.16
CA TYR A 715 -33.09 6.85 -6.18
C TYR A 715 -32.94 5.46 -5.55
N LEU A 716 -33.63 5.26 -4.43
CA LEU A 716 -33.62 4.01 -3.68
C LEU A 716 -35.05 3.49 -3.49
N LEU A 717 -35.29 2.24 -3.85
CA LEU A 717 -36.53 1.53 -3.52
C LEU A 717 -36.27 0.52 -2.41
N LEU A 718 -37.06 0.58 -1.36
CA LEU A 718 -37.02 -0.35 -0.24
C LEU A 718 -38.24 -1.25 -0.29
N ALA A 719 -38.05 -2.55 -0.15
CA ALA A 719 -39.15 -3.50 -0.18
C ALA A 719 -38.89 -4.65 0.80
N LYS A 720 -39.94 -5.20 1.44
CA LYS A 720 -39.79 -6.33 2.36
C LYS A 720 -40.28 -7.62 1.73
N ARG A 721 -39.56 -8.72 2.01
CA ARG A 721 -40.10 -10.05 1.78
C ARG A 721 -41.23 -10.29 2.80
N PRO A 722 -42.45 -10.66 2.38
CA PRO A 722 -43.55 -10.89 3.31
C PRO A 722 -43.23 -12.01 4.30
N ASP A 723 -43.83 -11.92 5.48
CA ASP A 723 -43.82 -13.02 6.46
C ASP A 723 -44.66 -14.17 5.89
N GLY A 724 -44.04 -15.34 5.71
CA GLY A 724 -44.69 -16.51 5.11
C GLY A 724 -44.75 -17.70 6.06
N GLU A 725 -45.52 -18.73 5.72
CA GLU A 725 -45.37 -20.04 6.40
C GLU A 725 -43.96 -20.55 6.09
N VAL A 726 -43.14 -20.76 7.13
CA VAL A 726 -41.82 -21.39 7.01
C VAL A 726 -42.03 -22.76 6.36
N GLU A 727 -41.42 -23.02 5.21
CA GLU A 727 -41.46 -24.36 4.62
C GLU A 727 -40.97 -25.36 5.67
N PRO A 728 -41.73 -26.43 5.95
CA PRO A 728 -41.33 -27.38 6.97
C PRO A 728 -39.96 -27.92 6.61
N SER A 729 -39.02 -27.81 7.55
CA SER A 729 -37.69 -28.41 7.41
C SER A 729 -37.83 -29.84 6.93
N VAL A 730 -36.92 -30.27 6.05
CA VAL A 730 -36.79 -31.69 5.70
C VAL A 730 -36.75 -32.48 7.00
N CYS A 731 -37.71 -33.39 7.18
CA CYS A 731 -37.79 -34.22 8.37
C CYS A 731 -36.54 -35.11 8.36
N ALA A 732 -35.72 -35.03 9.42
CA ALA A 732 -34.55 -35.88 9.56
C ALA A 732 -34.98 -37.36 9.51
N ASP A 733 -34.15 -38.21 8.91
CA ASP A 733 -34.41 -39.65 8.91
C ASP A 733 -34.62 -40.15 10.34
N ARG A 734 -35.48 -41.16 10.49
CA ARG A 734 -35.79 -41.72 11.80
C ARG A 734 -34.55 -42.40 12.37
N ALA A 735 -34.02 -41.87 13.48
CA ALA A 735 -32.84 -42.37 14.17
C ALA A 735 -33.13 -42.75 15.64
N THR A 736 -32.28 -43.59 16.21
CA THR A 736 -32.32 -43.97 17.63
C THR A 736 -31.26 -43.19 18.41
N TRP A 737 -31.69 -42.46 19.43
CA TRP A 737 -30.87 -41.58 20.27
C TRP A 737 -30.73 -42.17 21.67
N LEU A 738 -29.50 -42.44 22.10
CA LEU A 738 -29.19 -42.83 23.48
C LEU A 738 -28.67 -41.62 24.25
N VAL A 739 -29.41 -41.14 25.25
CA VAL A 739 -29.04 -39.98 26.09
C VAL A 739 -28.61 -40.48 27.47
N LEU A 740 -27.33 -40.32 27.79
CA LEU A 740 -26.73 -40.69 29.07
C LEU A 740 -26.80 -39.51 30.04
N VAL A 741 -27.49 -39.68 31.16
CA VAL A 741 -27.85 -38.58 32.07
C VAL A 741 -27.52 -38.87 33.53
N ASP A 742 -27.38 -37.81 34.33
CA ASP A 742 -27.35 -37.88 35.79
C ASP A 742 -28.50 -37.07 36.40
N SER A 743 -28.56 -36.97 37.73
CA SER A 743 -29.64 -36.28 38.43
C SER A 743 -29.75 -34.79 38.08
N ALA A 744 -28.66 -34.14 37.67
CA ALA A 744 -28.65 -32.72 37.29
C ALA A 744 -29.06 -32.51 35.83
N SER A 745 -28.75 -33.43 34.91
CA SER A 745 -29.14 -33.35 33.49
C SER A 745 -30.51 -33.98 33.17
N ALA A 746 -31.08 -34.79 34.07
CA ALA A 746 -32.31 -35.56 33.84
C ALA A 746 -33.52 -34.71 33.39
N SER A 747 -33.71 -33.51 33.96
CA SER A 747 -34.83 -32.62 33.59
C SER A 747 -34.74 -32.16 32.13
N LEU A 748 -33.56 -31.69 31.71
CA LEU A 748 -33.30 -31.25 30.34
C LEU A 748 -33.41 -32.41 29.35
N ALA A 749 -32.89 -33.59 29.70
CA ALA A 749 -32.99 -34.78 28.85
C ALA A 749 -34.44 -35.26 28.68
N GLY A 750 -35.27 -35.21 29.74
CA GLY A 750 -36.69 -35.53 29.64
C GLY A 750 -37.44 -34.57 28.71
N GLN A 751 -37.08 -33.29 28.76
CA GLN A 751 -37.59 -32.27 27.85
C GLN A 751 -37.11 -32.49 26.41
N LEU A 752 -35.86 -32.88 26.21
CA LEU A 752 -35.29 -33.19 24.90
C LEU A 752 -35.96 -34.41 24.26
N ARG A 753 -36.21 -35.47 25.03
CA ARG A 753 -36.94 -36.66 24.56
C ARG A 753 -38.30 -36.30 23.98
N LEU A 754 -39.10 -35.52 24.71
CA LEU A 754 -40.44 -35.13 24.25
C LEU A 754 -40.41 -34.38 22.91
N ARG A 755 -39.34 -33.61 22.65
CA ARG A 755 -39.19 -32.82 21.43
C ARG A 755 -38.70 -33.68 20.27
N LEU A 756 -37.66 -34.49 20.48
CA LEU A 756 -37.18 -35.44 19.48
C LEU A 756 -38.25 -36.48 19.08
N GLU A 757 -39.02 -37.00 20.05
CA GLU A 757 -40.13 -37.92 19.77
C GLU A 757 -41.27 -37.25 18.99
N ALA A 758 -41.53 -35.95 19.22
CA ALA A 758 -42.50 -35.18 18.44
C ALA A 758 -42.07 -35.01 16.98
N GLU A 759 -40.75 -34.95 16.71
CA GLU A 759 -40.14 -34.95 15.37
C GLU A 759 -39.95 -36.38 14.80
N GLY A 760 -40.58 -37.40 15.39
CA GLY A 760 -40.59 -38.77 14.87
C GLY A 760 -39.36 -39.63 15.22
N GLN A 761 -38.47 -39.14 16.08
CA GLN A 761 -37.26 -39.86 16.52
C GLN A 761 -37.56 -40.86 17.64
N HIS A 762 -36.66 -41.82 17.87
CA HIS A 762 -36.74 -42.73 19.01
C HIS A 762 -35.66 -42.40 20.04
N VAL A 763 -36.03 -42.13 21.30
CA VAL A 763 -35.06 -41.69 22.33
C VAL A 763 -35.08 -42.63 23.54
N ILE A 764 -33.90 -43.11 23.92
CA ILE A 764 -33.65 -43.94 25.10
C ILE A 764 -32.85 -43.08 26.09
N ILE A 765 -33.37 -42.89 27.30
CA ILE A 765 -32.67 -42.19 28.39
C ILE A 765 -32.15 -43.24 29.37
N SER A 766 -30.86 -43.19 29.70
CA SER A 766 -30.24 -44.14 30.61
C SER A 766 -29.26 -43.44 31.57
N GLU A 767 -29.19 -43.92 32.81
CA GLU A 767 -28.23 -43.41 33.81
C GLU A 767 -26.91 -44.19 33.81
N GLN A 768 -26.88 -45.34 33.12
CA GLN A 768 -25.72 -46.23 33.05
C GLN A 768 -25.55 -46.78 31.64
N MET A 769 -24.31 -47.12 31.29
CA MET A 769 -24.00 -47.66 29.98
C MET A 769 -24.46 -49.13 29.87
N ASN A 770 -25.34 -49.41 28.92
CA ASN A 770 -25.84 -50.74 28.60
C ASN A 770 -25.48 -51.11 27.16
N SER A 771 -24.69 -52.17 26.98
CA SER A 771 -24.20 -52.61 25.66
C SER A 771 -25.32 -52.93 24.67
N ALA A 772 -26.48 -53.40 25.13
CA ALA A 772 -27.63 -53.69 24.26
C ALA A 772 -28.31 -52.41 23.73
N GLU A 773 -28.30 -51.33 24.50
CA GLU A 773 -28.84 -50.03 24.09
C GLU A 773 -27.86 -49.30 23.17
N LEU A 774 -26.56 -49.39 23.46
CA LEU A 774 -25.48 -48.82 22.63
C LEU A 774 -25.46 -49.43 21.22
N ALA A 775 -25.66 -50.75 21.09
CA ALA A 775 -25.67 -51.45 19.80
C ALA A 775 -26.86 -51.05 18.89
N LEU A 776 -27.90 -50.42 19.45
CA LEU A 776 -29.10 -49.98 18.71
C LEU A 776 -29.08 -48.47 18.40
N ALA A 777 -28.18 -47.71 19.00
CA ALA A 777 -28.13 -46.26 18.87
C ALA A 777 -27.47 -45.84 17.55
N ASP A 778 -28.09 -44.88 16.86
CA ASP A 778 -27.48 -44.15 15.74
C ASP A 778 -26.75 -42.89 16.26
N HIS A 779 -27.21 -42.33 17.38
CA HIS A 779 -26.61 -41.19 18.06
C HIS A 779 -26.49 -41.44 19.57
N VAL A 780 -25.37 -41.01 20.17
CA VAL A 780 -25.13 -41.08 21.63
C VAL A 780 -24.88 -39.68 22.16
N VAL A 781 -25.70 -39.23 23.12
CA VAL A 781 -25.57 -37.93 23.78
C VAL A 781 -25.10 -38.13 25.22
N HIS A 782 -23.90 -37.65 25.54
CA HIS A 782 -23.30 -37.75 26.86
C HIS A 782 -23.56 -36.47 27.67
N MET A 783 -24.37 -36.57 28.73
CA MET A 783 -24.68 -35.50 29.70
C MET A 783 -24.37 -35.90 31.15
N LEU A 784 -23.33 -36.73 31.36
CA LEU A 784 -22.93 -37.20 32.70
C LEU A 784 -21.90 -36.26 33.34
N GLY A 785 -21.92 -36.20 34.67
CA GLY A 785 -20.94 -35.45 35.47
C GLY A 785 -21.38 -34.03 35.80
N TRP A 786 -22.61 -33.64 35.45
CA TRP A 786 -23.21 -32.34 35.77
C TRP A 786 -23.61 -32.24 37.25
N SER A 787 -23.91 -33.38 37.89
CA SER A 787 -24.32 -33.47 39.30
C SER A 787 -23.17 -33.52 40.30
N ALA A 788 -21.91 -33.40 39.85
CA ALA A 788 -20.73 -33.52 40.70
C ALA A 788 -20.63 -32.37 41.71
N ALA A 789 -20.64 -32.69 43.01
CA ALA A 789 -20.53 -31.69 44.07
C ALA A 789 -19.08 -31.22 44.31
N SER A 790 -18.09 -31.93 43.75
CA SER A 790 -16.67 -31.57 43.78
C SER A 790 -15.94 -31.91 42.46
N PRO A 791 -14.82 -31.23 42.14
CA PRO A 791 -14.01 -31.57 40.97
C PRO A 791 -13.52 -33.02 40.93
N VAL A 792 -13.31 -33.64 42.10
CA VAL A 792 -12.86 -35.04 42.23
C VAL A 792 -13.96 -36.02 41.83
N GLU A 793 -15.20 -35.76 42.26
CA GLU A 793 -16.37 -36.56 41.84
C GLU A 793 -16.64 -36.40 40.33
N GLY A 794 -16.50 -35.18 39.80
CA GLY A 794 -16.64 -34.90 38.37
C GLY A 794 -15.60 -35.60 37.50
N LEU A 795 -14.36 -35.75 38.00
CA LEU A 795 -13.30 -36.48 37.30
C LEU A 795 -13.63 -37.97 37.10
N SER A 796 -14.45 -38.56 37.99
CA SER A 796 -14.90 -39.95 37.82
C SER A 796 -15.79 -40.17 36.59
N ALA A 797 -16.50 -39.14 36.14
CA ALA A 797 -17.26 -39.17 34.88
C ALA A 797 -16.31 -39.09 33.68
N ALA A 798 -15.32 -38.19 33.72
CA ALA A 798 -14.27 -38.09 32.71
C ALA A 798 -13.46 -39.38 32.55
N LEU A 799 -13.15 -40.07 33.64
CA LEU A 799 -12.42 -41.35 33.62
C LEU A 799 -13.23 -42.53 33.05
N ARG A 800 -14.56 -42.41 32.95
CA ARG A 800 -15.43 -43.43 32.33
C ARG A 800 -15.54 -43.29 30.81
N MET A 801 -15.19 -42.12 30.26
CA MET A 801 -15.26 -41.85 28.83
C MET A 801 -14.40 -42.76 27.95
N PRO A 802 -13.15 -43.11 28.29
CA PRO A 802 -12.37 -44.08 27.51
C PRO A 802 -13.06 -45.44 27.40
N GLY A 803 -13.76 -45.88 28.46
CA GLY A 803 -14.54 -47.12 28.46
C GLY A 803 -15.74 -47.05 27.51
N LEU A 804 -16.43 -45.90 27.46
CA LEU A 804 -17.51 -45.64 26.49
C LEU A 804 -16.99 -45.69 25.06
N VAL A 805 -15.91 -44.96 24.78
CA VAL A 805 -15.32 -44.90 23.43
C VAL A 805 -14.87 -46.29 22.97
N HIS A 806 -14.23 -47.08 23.84
CA HIS A 806 -13.87 -48.46 23.51
C HIS A 806 -15.08 -49.32 23.15
N GLN A 807 -16.18 -49.22 23.91
CA GLN A 807 -17.41 -49.97 23.63
C GLN A 807 -18.07 -49.55 22.31
N LEU A 808 -18.04 -48.25 21.99
CA LEU A 808 -18.56 -47.71 20.72
C LEU A 808 -17.75 -48.19 19.49
N LEU A 809 -16.48 -48.57 19.68
CA LEU A 809 -15.57 -48.99 18.61
C LEU A 809 -15.53 -50.52 18.42
N ASP A 810 -15.79 -51.32 19.46
CA ASP A 810 -15.73 -52.79 19.42
C ASP A 810 -16.91 -53.43 18.64
N ASP A 811 -18.08 -52.77 18.55
CA ASP A 811 -19.27 -53.25 17.81
C ASP A 811 -19.18 -52.91 16.31
N GLY A 812 -18.31 -53.63 15.59
CA GLY A 812 -17.87 -53.34 14.22
C GLY A 812 -18.89 -53.43 13.06
N THR A 813 -20.19 -53.19 13.27
CA THR A 813 -21.19 -53.15 12.17
C THR A 813 -21.89 -51.80 11.99
N ARG A 814 -21.90 -50.91 12.99
CA ARG A 814 -22.50 -49.56 12.90
C ARG A 814 -21.85 -48.62 13.93
N GLN A 815 -21.28 -47.50 13.49
CA GLN A 815 -20.64 -46.53 14.38
C GLN A 815 -21.60 -45.35 14.62
N PRO A 816 -22.03 -45.10 15.87
CA PRO A 816 -22.92 -43.99 16.16
C PRO A 816 -22.17 -42.66 16.21
N ARG A 817 -22.89 -41.56 15.93
CA ARG A 817 -22.38 -40.21 16.14
C ARG A 817 -22.41 -39.84 17.63
N LEU A 818 -21.30 -39.32 18.14
CA LEU A 818 -21.13 -38.96 19.55
C LEU A 818 -21.34 -37.45 19.78
N TRP A 819 -22.22 -37.10 20.71
CA TRP A 819 -22.45 -35.73 21.17
C TRP A 819 -22.03 -35.62 22.64
N MET A 820 -21.10 -34.72 22.94
CA MET A 820 -20.63 -34.49 24.30
C MET A 820 -21.15 -33.15 24.81
N ALA A 821 -22.12 -33.20 25.71
CA ALA A 821 -22.72 -32.01 26.29
C ALA A 821 -22.14 -31.72 27.68
N THR A 822 -21.45 -30.59 27.83
CA THR A 822 -20.86 -30.12 29.09
C THR A 822 -21.66 -28.96 29.68
N HIS A 823 -21.43 -28.65 30.95
CA HIS A 823 -22.04 -27.48 31.63
C HIS A 823 -20.94 -26.62 32.28
N GLY A 824 -20.50 -25.57 31.59
CA GLY A 824 -19.37 -24.72 32.00
C GLY A 824 -18.00 -25.36 31.70
N GLY A 825 -17.92 -26.19 30.65
CA GLY A 825 -16.70 -26.86 30.22
C GLY A 825 -15.85 -26.07 29.22
N ALA A 826 -16.45 -25.15 28.45
CA ALA A 826 -15.71 -24.33 27.50
C ALA A 826 -14.89 -23.28 28.27
N LEU A 827 -13.56 -23.34 28.20
CA LEU A 827 -12.64 -22.38 28.84
C LEU A 827 -12.54 -21.04 28.09
N ALA A 828 -13.61 -20.63 27.40
CA ALA A 828 -13.66 -19.35 26.71
C ALA A 828 -13.98 -18.23 27.71
N ASP A 829 -13.32 -17.09 27.58
CA ASP A 829 -13.61 -15.86 28.30
C ASP A 829 -14.89 -15.24 27.71
N VAL A 830 -16.01 -15.93 27.88
CA VAL A 830 -17.32 -15.49 27.40
C VAL A 830 -17.84 -14.49 28.42
N SER A 831 -17.75 -13.19 28.11
CA SER A 831 -18.38 -12.10 28.89
C SER A 831 -19.90 -12.29 29.10
N CYS A 832 -20.49 -13.21 28.34
CA CYS A 832 -21.91 -13.54 28.26
C CYS A 832 -22.29 -14.87 28.96
N SER A 833 -21.35 -15.58 29.60
CA SER A 833 -21.67 -16.81 30.36
C SER A 833 -22.26 -16.47 31.73
N SER A 834 -23.44 -17.03 32.04
CA SER A 834 -24.01 -16.95 33.40
C SER A 834 -23.53 -18.08 34.32
N VAL A 835 -22.66 -18.96 33.83
CA VAL A 835 -22.17 -20.17 34.50
C VAL A 835 -20.67 -20.07 34.73
N ALA A 836 -20.23 -20.30 35.96
CA ALA A 836 -18.79 -20.33 36.28
C ALA A 836 -18.13 -21.58 35.66
N ALA A 837 -16.91 -21.41 35.14
CA ALA A 837 -16.15 -22.51 34.56
C ALA A 837 -15.94 -23.67 35.57
N GLN A 838 -16.23 -24.90 35.14
CA GLN A 838 -16.14 -26.10 35.94
C GLN A 838 -14.94 -26.96 35.49
N PRO A 839 -13.87 -27.10 36.29
CA PRO A 839 -12.63 -27.76 35.84
C PRO A 839 -12.80 -29.19 35.33
N HIS A 840 -13.71 -29.96 35.91
CA HIS A 840 -13.95 -31.34 35.51
C HIS A 840 -14.71 -31.45 34.17
N GLN A 841 -15.59 -30.48 33.87
CA GLN A 841 -16.23 -30.34 32.56
C GLN A 841 -15.23 -29.84 31.51
N GLY A 842 -14.28 -28.98 31.89
CA GLY A 842 -13.16 -28.59 31.02
C GLY A 842 -12.25 -29.77 30.64
N ALA A 843 -12.05 -30.72 31.56
CA ALA A 843 -11.33 -31.96 31.25
C ALA A 843 -12.08 -32.83 30.22
N LEU A 844 -13.41 -32.91 30.31
CA LEU A 844 -14.25 -33.58 29.31
C LEU A 844 -14.20 -32.87 27.95
N TRP A 845 -14.21 -31.54 27.93
CA TRP A 845 -14.06 -30.74 26.71
C TRP A 845 -12.72 -31.03 26.02
N GLY A 846 -11.63 -30.99 26.79
CA GLY A 846 -10.29 -31.34 26.30
C GLY A 846 -10.19 -32.77 25.79
N PHE A 847 -10.83 -33.74 26.47
CA PHE A 847 -10.90 -35.13 26.00
C PHE A 847 -11.65 -35.26 24.68
N GLY A 848 -12.77 -34.54 24.50
CA GLY A 848 -13.52 -34.49 23.25
C GLY A 848 -12.67 -34.03 22.06
N ARG A 849 -11.82 -33.03 22.24
CA ARG A 849 -10.86 -32.59 21.20
C ARG A 849 -9.85 -33.67 20.82
N VAL A 850 -9.41 -34.49 21.78
CA VAL A 850 -8.56 -35.65 21.50
C VAL A 850 -9.33 -36.70 20.69
N LEU A 851 -10.58 -36.99 21.06
CA LEU A 851 -11.43 -37.93 20.33
C LEU A 851 -11.68 -37.52 18.88
N MET A 852 -11.95 -36.24 18.62
CA MET A 852 -12.14 -35.72 17.26
C MET A 852 -10.94 -36.00 16.35
N ASN A 853 -9.73 -36.03 16.90
CA ASN A 853 -8.50 -36.30 16.14
C ASN A 853 -8.17 -37.80 16.04
N GLU A 854 -8.33 -38.56 17.12
CA GLU A 854 -7.95 -39.98 17.18
C GLU A 854 -9.02 -40.91 16.56
N TYR A 855 -10.30 -40.53 16.66
CA TYR A 855 -11.45 -41.34 16.24
C TYR A 855 -12.46 -40.54 15.41
N PRO A 856 -12.07 -40.05 14.21
CA PRO A 856 -12.94 -39.21 13.37
C PRO A 856 -14.24 -39.91 12.93
N ALA A 857 -14.27 -41.24 12.95
CA ALA A 857 -15.43 -42.01 12.55
C ALA A 857 -16.62 -41.92 13.54
N LEU A 858 -16.41 -41.39 14.75
CA LEU A 858 -17.47 -41.10 15.73
C LEU A 858 -18.17 -39.75 15.50
N ASP A 859 -17.69 -38.93 14.54
CA ASP A 859 -18.24 -37.61 14.21
C ASP A 859 -18.55 -36.75 15.46
N CYS A 860 -17.60 -36.73 16.39
CA CYS A 860 -17.80 -36.18 17.73
C CYS A 860 -18.10 -34.68 17.67
N THR A 861 -19.17 -34.23 18.33
CA THR A 861 -19.53 -32.81 18.48
C THR A 861 -19.59 -32.41 19.97
N LEU A 862 -18.91 -31.33 20.33
CA LEU A 862 -18.88 -30.76 21.69
C LEU A 862 -19.88 -29.60 21.80
N ILE A 863 -20.77 -29.65 22.80
CA ILE A 863 -21.76 -28.61 23.08
C ILE A 863 -21.67 -28.20 24.55
N ASP A 864 -21.29 -26.96 24.84
CA ASP A 864 -21.26 -26.44 26.21
C ASP A 864 -22.53 -25.65 26.52
N ILE A 865 -23.19 -25.99 27.62
CA ILE A 865 -24.35 -25.27 28.15
C ILE A 865 -23.83 -24.20 29.11
N ALA A 866 -23.55 -23.01 28.59
CA ALA A 866 -23.05 -21.85 29.32
C ALA A 866 -24.19 -20.96 29.86
N CYS A 867 -25.33 -21.56 30.21
CA CYS A 867 -26.50 -20.90 30.79
C CYS A 867 -27.25 -21.84 31.74
N ASP A 868 -28.30 -21.34 32.41
CA ASP A 868 -29.19 -22.17 33.23
C ASP A 868 -29.83 -23.30 32.39
N PRO A 869 -29.61 -24.59 32.73
CA PRO A 869 -30.24 -25.71 32.04
C PRO A 869 -31.78 -25.69 32.05
N GLY A 870 -32.41 -24.91 32.95
CA GLY A 870 -33.85 -24.70 33.02
C GLY A 870 -34.41 -23.68 32.04
N LEU A 871 -33.59 -23.02 31.23
CA LEU A 871 -34.03 -22.00 30.27
C LEU A 871 -35.01 -22.59 29.23
N SER A 872 -36.19 -21.97 29.09
CA SER A 872 -37.30 -22.53 28.29
C SER A 872 -36.99 -22.75 26.81
N GLY A 873 -36.06 -21.96 26.24
CA GLY A 873 -35.65 -22.07 24.83
C GLY A 873 -34.51 -23.07 24.56
N LEU A 874 -33.83 -23.56 25.60
CA LEU A 874 -32.66 -24.43 25.44
C LEU A 874 -32.98 -25.80 24.82
N PRO A 875 -34.07 -26.51 25.20
CA PRO A 875 -34.41 -27.79 24.58
C PRO A 875 -34.62 -27.67 23.06
N LEU A 876 -35.23 -26.57 22.60
CA LEU A 876 -35.45 -26.32 21.18
C LEU A 876 -34.12 -26.15 20.43
N ARG A 877 -33.21 -25.31 20.96
CA ARG A 877 -31.88 -25.10 20.39
C ARG A 877 -31.09 -26.41 20.28
N LEU A 878 -31.11 -27.24 21.33
CA LEU A 878 -30.44 -28.55 21.31
C LEU A 878 -31.06 -29.50 20.29
N THR A 879 -32.39 -29.54 20.19
CA THR A 879 -33.07 -30.35 19.16
C THR A 879 -32.67 -29.90 17.75
N GLN A 880 -32.50 -28.60 17.50
CA GLN A 880 -32.04 -28.08 16.22
C GLN A 880 -30.60 -28.53 15.90
N GLU A 881 -29.65 -28.41 16.84
CA GLU A 881 -28.27 -28.88 16.64
C GLU A 881 -28.20 -30.37 16.27
N PHE A 882 -29.05 -31.17 16.91
CA PHE A 882 -29.09 -32.62 16.72
C PHE A 882 -29.71 -33.03 15.39
N LEU A 883 -30.80 -32.39 14.98
CA LEU A 883 -31.52 -32.76 13.76
C LEU A 883 -30.98 -32.06 12.50
N GLN A 884 -30.33 -30.91 12.64
CA GLN A 884 -29.85 -30.07 11.55
C GLN A 884 -28.41 -29.57 11.79
N PRO A 885 -27.42 -30.46 11.98
CA PRO A 885 -26.04 -30.04 12.24
C PRO A 885 -25.47 -29.19 11.09
N ASP A 886 -24.89 -28.04 11.42
CA ASP A 886 -24.26 -27.11 10.46
C ASP A 886 -22.76 -27.38 10.22
N GLY A 887 -22.26 -28.51 10.74
CA GLY A 887 -20.85 -28.90 10.68
C GLY A 887 -19.94 -28.24 11.72
N ALA A 888 -20.48 -27.45 12.67
CA ALA A 888 -19.71 -26.96 13.79
C ALA A 888 -19.44 -28.09 14.82
N ASN A 889 -18.18 -28.26 15.20
CA ASN A 889 -17.75 -29.32 16.12
C ASN A 889 -17.61 -28.84 17.58
N GLU A 890 -17.50 -27.53 17.80
CA GLU A 890 -17.37 -26.91 19.13
C GLU A 890 -18.37 -25.76 19.26
N ILE A 891 -19.44 -25.98 20.02
CA ILE A 891 -20.59 -25.08 20.15
C ILE A 891 -20.76 -24.68 21.62
N VAL A 892 -21.01 -23.40 21.86
CA VAL A 892 -21.34 -22.86 23.19
C VAL A 892 -22.73 -22.23 23.14
N LEU A 893 -23.66 -22.74 23.95
CA LEU A 893 -25.02 -22.25 24.08
C LEU A 893 -25.14 -21.43 25.37
N SER A 894 -25.28 -20.11 25.22
CA SER A 894 -25.54 -19.19 26.34
C SER A 894 -26.98 -18.68 26.31
N ALA A 895 -27.37 -17.94 27.36
CA ALA A 895 -28.65 -17.21 27.36
C ALA A 895 -28.70 -16.16 26.22
N GLU A 896 -27.52 -15.67 25.83
CA GLU A 896 -27.32 -14.65 24.80
C GLU A 896 -27.16 -15.22 23.38
N GLY A 897 -27.21 -16.54 23.17
CA GLY A 897 -27.20 -17.11 21.82
C GLY A 897 -26.25 -18.28 21.63
N ARG A 898 -26.04 -18.65 20.36
CA ARG A 898 -25.16 -19.74 19.91
C ARG A 898 -23.82 -19.17 19.44
N TYR A 899 -22.73 -19.72 19.98
CA TYR A 899 -21.36 -19.32 19.68
C TYR A 899 -20.55 -20.53 19.23
N CYS A 900 -19.58 -20.30 18.36
CA CYS A 900 -18.57 -21.30 18.02
C CYS A 900 -17.19 -20.79 18.44
N LEU A 901 -16.34 -21.70 18.92
CA LEU A 901 -14.98 -21.33 19.31
C LEU A 901 -14.10 -21.18 18.06
N SER A 902 -13.46 -20.03 17.93
CA SER A 902 -12.45 -19.77 16.90
C SER A 902 -11.13 -19.37 17.56
N MET A 903 -10.02 -19.82 17.00
CA MET A 903 -8.68 -19.46 17.49
C MET A 903 -8.12 -18.34 16.60
N SER A 904 -7.81 -17.21 17.21
CA SER A 904 -7.22 -16.05 16.54
C SER A 904 -5.95 -15.61 17.25
N GLU A 905 -5.04 -14.99 16.49
CA GLU A 905 -3.90 -14.29 17.07
C GLU A 905 -4.40 -13.10 17.89
N ASP A 906 -4.02 -13.05 19.16
CA ASP A 906 -4.32 -12.00 20.11
C ASP A 906 -3.28 -10.89 19.92
N THR A 907 -3.65 -9.89 19.11
CA THR A 907 -2.91 -8.64 19.10
C THR A 907 -3.22 -7.97 20.42
N MET A 908 -2.27 -7.99 21.37
CA MET A 908 -2.36 -7.14 22.56
C MET A 908 -2.37 -5.68 22.09
N GLU A 909 -3.54 -5.15 21.76
CA GLU A 909 -3.77 -3.72 21.78
C GLU A 909 -3.46 -3.29 23.20
N ALA A 910 -2.39 -2.52 23.37
CA ALA A 910 -2.17 -1.80 24.60
C ALA A 910 -3.45 -1.01 24.84
N ALA A 911 -4.24 -1.41 25.84
CA ALA A 911 -5.45 -0.70 26.23
C ALA A 911 -5.05 0.75 26.49
N VAL A 912 -5.35 1.62 25.52
CA VAL A 912 -5.18 3.05 25.66
C VAL A 912 -6.37 3.50 26.47
N ASP A 913 -6.13 3.85 27.74
CA ASP A 913 -7.15 4.39 28.64
C ASP A 913 -7.96 5.48 27.93
N ALA A 914 -9.25 5.22 27.73
CA ALA A 914 -10.19 6.04 26.96
C ALA A 914 -10.56 7.39 27.62
N GLU A 915 -9.87 7.80 28.69
CA GLU A 915 -10.13 9.06 29.41
C GLU A 915 -9.15 10.21 29.05
N SER A 916 -8.16 9.98 28.17
CA SER A 916 -7.28 11.08 27.70
C SER A 916 -7.83 11.77 26.45
N PRO A 917 -7.71 13.11 26.32
CA PRO A 917 -8.03 13.81 25.07
C PRO A 917 -7.24 13.17 23.93
N ALA A 918 -7.89 13.00 22.76
CA ALA A 918 -7.41 12.22 21.63
C ALA A 918 -5.87 12.26 21.49
N PRO A 919 -5.19 11.11 21.46
CA PRO A 919 -3.74 11.08 21.44
C PRO A 919 -3.27 11.88 20.22
N ARG A 920 -2.48 12.94 20.44
CA ARG A 920 -1.80 13.61 19.33
C ARG A 920 -0.98 12.56 18.61
N TYR A 921 -1.10 12.50 17.29
CA TYR A 921 -0.40 11.50 16.48
C TYR A 921 0.18 12.12 15.22
N ARG A 922 1.21 11.45 14.69
CA ARG A 922 1.85 11.73 13.39
C ARG A 922 2.24 10.42 12.69
N LEU A 923 2.23 10.42 11.37
CA LEU A 923 2.68 9.30 10.56
C LEU A 923 4.20 9.33 10.42
N ASP A 924 4.84 8.19 10.62
CA ASP A 924 6.27 8.00 10.36
C ASP A 924 6.53 6.55 9.93
N PHE A 925 7.80 6.20 9.69
CA PHE A 925 8.21 4.82 9.43
C PHE A 925 9.53 4.52 10.11
N ARG A 926 9.65 3.30 10.64
CA ARG A 926 10.87 2.87 11.34
C ARG A 926 12.01 2.52 10.36
N VAL A 927 11.67 1.88 9.25
CA VAL A 927 12.64 1.39 8.25
C VAL A 927 12.12 1.75 6.84
N PRO A 928 12.93 2.37 5.98
CA PRO A 928 12.53 2.64 4.60
C PRO A 928 12.45 1.36 3.75
N GLY A 929 11.74 1.42 2.63
CA GLY A 929 11.76 0.42 1.56
C GLY A 929 10.45 -0.35 1.35
N GLN A 930 9.53 -0.35 2.32
CA GLN A 930 8.25 -1.04 2.21
C GLN A 930 7.11 -0.23 2.83
N LEU A 931 5.96 -0.18 2.15
CA LEU A 931 4.79 0.59 2.60
C LEU A 931 4.23 0.11 3.96
N ARG A 932 4.38 -1.18 4.29
CA ARG A 932 3.93 -1.76 5.58
C ARG A 932 4.66 -1.21 6.80
N ASN A 933 5.77 -0.50 6.61
CA ASN A 933 6.54 0.08 7.69
C ASN A 933 5.97 1.43 8.18
N LEU A 934 4.95 1.97 7.49
CA LEU A 934 4.20 3.14 7.92
C LEU A 934 3.45 2.86 9.22
N VAL A 935 3.60 3.75 10.19
CA VAL A 935 2.97 3.65 11.51
C VAL A 935 2.56 5.02 12.02
N TRP A 936 1.40 5.08 12.66
CA TRP A 936 0.98 6.26 13.43
C TRP A 936 1.66 6.23 14.80
N LEU A 937 2.42 7.28 15.12
CA LEU A 937 3.15 7.43 16.37
C LEU A 937 2.50 8.52 17.22
N ALA A 938 2.37 8.28 18.52
CA ALA A 938 1.96 9.29 19.48
C ALA A 938 2.97 10.45 19.52
N GLU A 939 2.47 11.67 19.65
CA GLU A 939 3.23 12.91 19.68
C GLU A 939 2.91 13.70 20.96
N SER A 940 3.91 14.39 21.51
CA SER A 940 3.72 15.23 22.70
C SER A 940 3.58 16.69 22.29
N ARG A 941 2.78 17.44 23.06
CA ARG A 941 2.59 18.87 22.84
C ARG A 941 3.87 19.65 23.19
N ARG A 942 4.29 20.58 22.31
CA ARG A 942 5.36 21.55 22.58
C ARG A 942 4.86 23.00 22.73
N GLU A 943 5.69 23.85 23.33
CA GLU A 943 5.51 25.31 23.33
C GLU A 943 5.77 25.89 21.94
N LEU A 944 5.07 26.99 21.61
CA LEU A 944 5.21 27.68 20.33
C LEU A 944 6.24 28.80 20.45
N GLU A 945 7.07 28.94 19.42
CA GLU A 945 7.91 30.12 19.22
C GLU A 945 7.05 31.34 18.85
N ASP A 946 7.60 32.55 19.01
CA ASP A 946 6.86 33.80 18.86
C ASP A 946 6.18 33.97 17.48
N HIS A 947 6.75 33.39 16.41
CA HIS A 947 6.25 33.47 15.03
C HIS A 947 5.58 32.19 14.51
N GLU A 948 5.39 31.20 15.38
CA GLU A 948 4.77 29.91 15.01
C GLU A 948 3.25 29.95 15.16
N VAL A 949 2.57 29.12 14.38
CA VAL A 949 1.15 28.81 14.49
C VAL A 949 0.98 27.30 14.61
N GLU A 950 0.06 26.86 15.46
CA GLU A 950 -0.39 25.47 15.52
C GLU A 950 -1.72 25.36 14.79
N VAL A 951 -1.84 24.38 13.91
CA VAL A 951 -3.04 24.08 13.14
C VAL A 951 -3.50 22.67 13.46
N SER A 952 -4.77 22.51 13.80
CA SER A 952 -5.44 21.21 13.82
C SER A 952 -5.73 20.80 12.37
N THR A 953 -4.95 19.83 11.90
CA THR A 953 -4.98 19.40 10.50
C THR A 953 -6.27 18.64 10.20
N ARG A 954 -6.91 18.97 9.09
CA ARG A 954 -8.11 18.28 8.59
C ARG A 954 -7.81 17.42 7.38
N ALA A 955 -6.99 17.93 6.46
CA ALA A 955 -6.56 17.19 5.30
C ALA A 955 -5.08 17.47 4.98
N THR A 956 -4.42 16.48 4.38
CA THR A 956 -3.01 16.57 3.99
C THR A 956 -2.81 16.01 2.59
N GLY A 957 -1.97 16.68 1.80
CA GLY A 957 -1.68 16.29 0.42
C GLY A 957 -0.50 15.34 0.34
N LEU A 958 -0.69 14.18 -0.29
CA LEU A 958 0.39 13.23 -0.54
C LEU A 958 1.20 13.63 -1.78
N ASN A 959 2.52 13.71 -1.63
CA ASN A 959 3.45 14.09 -2.69
C ASN A 959 4.37 12.93 -3.09
N PHE A 960 4.88 12.94 -4.33
CA PHE A 960 5.74 11.85 -4.82
C PHE A 960 7.05 11.76 -4.01
N ARG A 961 7.50 12.89 -3.45
CA ARG A 961 8.57 12.99 -2.44
C ARG A 961 8.35 12.04 -1.27
N ASP A 962 7.14 11.97 -0.73
CA ASP A 962 6.81 11.15 0.43
C ASP A 962 6.95 9.66 0.12
N VAL A 963 6.48 9.25 -1.05
CA VAL A 963 6.63 7.87 -1.55
C VAL A 963 8.10 7.54 -1.79
N MET A 964 8.86 8.40 -2.48
CA MET A 964 10.28 8.16 -2.72
C MET A 964 11.09 8.10 -1.41
N TYR A 965 10.74 8.96 -0.44
CA TYR A 965 11.41 8.98 0.85
C TYR A 965 11.12 7.71 1.66
N LEU A 966 9.85 7.32 1.76
CA LEU A 966 9.45 6.06 2.40
C LEU A 966 10.10 4.84 1.73
N MET A 967 10.21 4.82 0.40
CA MET A 967 10.82 3.71 -0.35
C MET A 967 12.35 3.71 -0.30
N GLY A 968 12.98 4.69 0.35
CA GLY A 968 14.44 4.80 0.43
C GLY A 968 15.11 5.18 -0.90
N LEU A 969 14.35 5.73 -1.85
CA LEU A 969 14.83 6.18 -3.16
C LEU A 969 15.40 7.61 -3.13
N LEU A 970 15.13 8.37 -2.06
CA LEU A 970 15.78 9.66 -1.79
C LEU A 970 16.74 9.50 -0.61
N PRO A 971 18.01 9.94 -0.74
CA PRO A 971 18.92 9.96 0.39
C PRO A 971 18.49 11.03 1.41
N ASP A 972 18.83 10.86 2.69
CA ASP A 972 18.45 11.83 3.73
C ASP A 972 18.96 13.25 3.44
N GLU A 973 20.11 13.39 2.76
CA GLU A 973 20.64 14.70 2.33
C GLU A 973 19.70 15.47 1.40
N ALA A 974 18.82 14.77 0.66
CA ALA A 974 17.84 15.36 -0.24
C ALA A 974 16.66 16.03 0.46
N VAL A 975 16.44 15.70 1.73
CA VAL A 975 15.31 16.17 2.52
C VAL A 975 15.75 16.98 3.75
N GLU A 976 16.99 16.80 4.22
CA GLU A 976 17.53 17.47 5.42
C GLU A 976 17.46 19.00 5.39
N ASN A 977 17.73 19.62 4.24
CA ASN A 977 17.82 21.08 4.12
C ASN A 977 16.50 21.72 3.62
N GLY A 978 15.47 20.90 3.37
CA GLY A 978 14.14 21.35 2.97
C GLY A 978 13.31 21.84 4.17
N PHE A 979 12.27 22.61 3.91
CA PHE A 979 11.32 23.10 4.90
C PHE A 979 10.59 21.97 5.65
N ALA A 980 10.17 20.91 4.95
CA ALA A 980 9.58 19.73 5.59
C ALA A 980 10.61 18.88 6.37
N GLY A 981 11.90 19.03 6.08
CA GLY A 981 12.95 18.21 6.65
C GLY A 981 12.81 16.72 6.30
N ALA A 982 13.51 15.87 7.04
CA ALA A 982 13.42 14.41 6.96
C ALA A 982 12.09 13.87 7.54
N SER A 983 10.95 14.30 7.02
CA SER A 983 9.62 13.87 7.47
C SER A 983 8.65 13.66 6.31
N LEU A 984 7.56 12.93 6.58
CA LEU A 984 6.47 12.72 5.63
C LEU A 984 5.50 13.90 5.66
N GLY A 985 5.10 14.37 4.48
CA GLY A 985 4.14 15.45 4.30
C GLY A 985 4.80 16.83 4.32
N LEU A 986 4.37 17.66 3.37
CA LEU A 986 4.88 19.02 3.14
C LEU A 986 3.75 20.08 3.13
N GLU A 987 2.50 19.67 2.94
CA GLU A 987 1.35 20.57 2.85
C GLU A 987 0.17 20.06 3.64
N PHE A 988 -0.67 20.97 4.10
CA PHE A 988 -1.86 20.68 4.87
C PHE A 988 -2.94 21.74 4.68
N SER A 989 -4.16 21.41 5.10
CA SER A 989 -5.24 22.36 5.38
C SER A 989 -5.91 22.02 6.71
N GLY A 990 -6.37 23.05 7.44
CA GLY A 990 -6.99 22.85 8.73
C GLY A 990 -7.37 24.14 9.44
N VAL A 991 -7.57 24.05 10.76
CA VAL A 991 -8.02 25.18 11.60
C VAL A 991 -6.95 25.56 12.61
N VAL A 992 -6.60 26.84 12.68
CA VAL A 992 -5.62 27.35 13.65
C VAL A 992 -6.11 27.05 15.06
N SER A 993 -5.32 26.31 15.85
CA SER A 993 -5.62 26.01 17.25
C SER A 993 -4.96 27.01 18.20
N ARG A 994 -3.74 27.48 17.86
CA ARG A 994 -2.93 28.39 18.68
C ARG A 994 -2.00 29.24 17.82
N VAL A 995 -1.66 30.42 18.33
CA VAL A 995 -0.70 31.33 17.68
C VAL A 995 0.37 31.79 18.66
N GLY A 996 1.59 32.01 18.15
CA GLY A 996 2.70 32.61 18.87
C GLY A 996 2.47 34.09 19.17
N ARG A 997 3.26 34.65 20.10
CA ARG A 997 3.04 36.00 20.65
C ARG A 997 3.18 37.13 19.62
N ALA A 998 3.97 36.92 18.57
CA ALA A 998 4.24 37.91 17.52
C ALA A 998 3.40 37.69 16.25
N VAL A 999 2.44 36.76 16.28
CA VAL A 999 1.50 36.51 15.18
C VAL A 999 0.26 37.39 15.36
N SER A 1000 0.03 38.31 14.43
CA SER A 1000 -1.14 39.22 14.43
C SER A 1000 -2.16 38.91 13.35
N ASP A 1001 -1.74 38.22 12.28
CA ASP A 1001 -2.52 38.07 11.05
C ASP A 1001 -3.50 36.88 11.11
N TYR A 1002 -3.38 36.05 12.15
CA TYR A 1002 -4.20 34.84 12.36
C TYR A 1002 -4.61 34.71 13.83
N ALA A 1003 -5.79 34.14 14.05
CA ALA A 1003 -6.34 33.80 15.36
C ALA A 1003 -6.79 32.34 15.43
N ALA A 1004 -6.95 31.82 16.65
CA ALA A 1004 -7.52 30.49 16.84
C ALA A 1004 -8.95 30.43 16.29
N GLY A 1005 -9.24 29.41 15.48
CA GLY A 1005 -10.50 29.25 14.74
C GLY A 1005 -10.41 29.56 13.25
N ASP A 1006 -9.34 30.23 12.79
CA ASP A 1006 -9.18 30.56 11.38
C ASP A 1006 -8.91 29.30 10.53
N ALA A 1007 -9.60 29.18 9.40
CA ALA A 1007 -9.36 28.12 8.43
C ALA A 1007 -8.19 28.52 7.51
N VAL A 1008 -7.18 27.64 7.39
CA VAL A 1008 -5.92 27.93 6.71
C VAL A 1008 -5.44 26.74 5.88
N MET A 1009 -4.57 27.02 4.92
CA MET A 1009 -3.78 26.02 4.22
C MET A 1009 -2.33 26.50 4.07
N GLY A 1010 -1.39 25.58 3.91
CA GLY A 1010 0.01 25.98 3.71
C GLY A 1010 1.00 24.84 3.83
N PHE A 1011 2.23 25.23 4.14
CA PHE A 1011 3.38 24.33 4.22
C PHE A 1011 3.70 23.99 5.67
N GLY A 1012 4.11 22.75 5.92
CA GLY A 1012 4.55 22.30 7.23
C GLY A 1012 5.54 21.14 7.15
N SER A 1013 6.14 20.80 8.28
CA SER A 1013 6.84 19.53 8.47
C SER A 1013 5.91 18.50 9.10
N SER A 1014 6.06 17.23 8.77
CA SER A 1014 5.27 16.12 9.36
C SER A 1014 3.75 16.32 9.18
N CYS A 1015 3.31 16.78 8.00
CA CYS A 1015 1.91 17.19 7.78
C CYS A 1015 0.88 16.05 7.87
N PHE A 1016 1.31 14.79 7.79
CA PHE A 1016 0.49 13.64 8.19
C PHE A 1016 0.42 13.57 9.72
N ALA A 1017 -0.20 14.55 10.36
CA ALA A 1017 -0.31 14.63 11.80
C ALA A 1017 -1.58 15.35 12.22
N SER A 1018 -2.14 14.95 13.37
CA SER A 1018 -3.33 15.57 13.98
C SER A 1018 -3.17 17.09 14.18
N HIS A 1019 -1.95 17.54 14.46
CA HIS A 1019 -1.60 18.94 14.61
C HIS A 1019 -0.27 19.22 13.92
N VAL A 1020 -0.18 20.34 13.20
CA VAL A 1020 1.03 20.82 12.56
C VAL A 1020 1.43 22.16 13.18
N ILE A 1021 2.71 22.31 13.51
CA ILE A 1021 3.29 23.59 13.90
C ILE A 1021 4.11 24.11 12.73
N THR A 1022 3.82 25.31 12.27
CA THR A 1022 4.52 25.97 11.16
C THR A 1022 4.67 27.47 11.40
N ARG A 1023 5.36 28.17 10.49
CA ARG A 1023 5.52 29.63 10.56
C ARG A 1023 4.28 30.33 10.01
N ALA A 1024 3.92 31.49 10.57
CA ALA A 1024 2.79 32.28 10.09
C ALA A 1024 2.94 32.74 8.62
N ASP A 1025 4.16 32.91 8.12
CA ASP A 1025 4.44 33.30 6.72
C ASP A 1025 4.40 32.12 5.72
N ALA A 1026 4.19 30.90 6.20
CA ALA A 1026 4.11 29.68 5.40
C ALA A 1026 2.66 29.19 5.19
N ILE A 1027 1.66 29.97 5.63
CA ILE A 1027 0.24 29.67 5.50
C ILE A 1027 -0.52 30.80 4.80
N ALA A 1028 -1.69 30.47 4.27
CA ALA A 1028 -2.66 31.40 3.70
C ALA A 1028 -4.05 31.09 4.24
N ALA A 1029 -4.92 32.11 4.27
CA ALA A 1029 -6.32 31.94 4.62
C ALA A 1029 -7.03 31.06 3.58
N LEU A 1030 -7.92 30.19 4.06
CA LEU A 1030 -8.76 29.36 3.20
C LEU A 1030 -9.82 30.22 2.50
N PRO A 1031 -9.96 30.17 1.16
CA PRO A 1031 -11.05 30.84 0.46
C PRO A 1031 -12.43 30.37 0.94
N GLN A 1032 -13.41 31.27 0.97
CA GLN A 1032 -14.77 30.95 1.42
C GLN A 1032 -15.42 29.88 0.52
N GLY A 1033 -16.06 28.89 1.14
CA GLY A 1033 -16.77 27.82 0.43
C GLY A 1033 -15.90 26.62 0.02
N TRP A 1034 -14.58 26.68 0.25
CA TRP A 1034 -13.69 25.55 -0.04
C TRP A 1034 -13.75 24.49 1.05
N SER A 1035 -13.74 23.22 0.64
CA SER A 1035 -13.47 22.12 1.55
C SER A 1035 -11.98 22.05 1.90
N PHE A 1036 -11.65 21.49 3.07
CA PHE A 1036 -10.26 21.28 3.47
C PHE A 1036 -9.53 20.36 2.48
N GLN A 1037 -10.22 19.35 1.95
CA GLN A 1037 -9.67 18.39 0.98
C GLN A 1037 -9.26 19.09 -0.32
N SER A 1038 -10.09 20.00 -0.84
CA SER A 1038 -9.77 20.80 -2.03
C SER A 1038 -8.57 21.72 -1.78
N ALA A 1039 -8.53 22.35 -0.60
CA ALA A 1039 -7.44 23.24 -0.21
C ALA A 1039 -6.09 22.54 -0.11
N ALA A 1040 -6.08 21.31 0.41
CA ALA A 1040 -4.86 20.50 0.52
C ALA A 1040 -4.25 20.11 -0.85
N THR A 1041 -4.94 20.38 -1.97
CA THR A 1041 -4.40 20.18 -3.32
C THR A 1041 -3.47 21.30 -3.80
N VAL A 1042 -3.51 22.46 -3.15
CA VAL A 1042 -2.98 23.72 -3.70
C VAL A 1042 -1.51 24.00 -3.35
N PRO A 1043 -1.09 24.00 -2.07
CA PRO A 1043 0.15 24.67 -1.65
C PRO A 1043 1.40 24.24 -2.42
N THR A 1044 1.75 22.95 -2.39
CA THR A 1044 3.00 22.45 -3.00
C THR A 1044 2.97 22.54 -4.51
N VAL A 1045 1.85 22.13 -5.11
CA VAL A 1045 1.74 21.96 -6.56
C VAL A 1045 1.80 23.30 -7.27
N PHE A 1046 0.92 24.24 -6.91
CA PHE A 1046 0.85 25.53 -7.60
C PHE A 1046 2.05 26.41 -7.30
N PHE A 1047 2.57 26.37 -6.06
CA PHE A 1047 3.80 27.06 -5.72
C PHE A 1047 4.99 26.59 -6.55
N THR A 1048 5.15 25.26 -6.72
CA THR A 1048 6.23 24.68 -7.52
C THR A 1048 6.13 25.12 -8.98
N VAL A 1049 4.93 25.04 -9.56
CA VAL A 1049 4.69 25.40 -10.96
C VAL A 1049 4.87 26.90 -11.19
N TYR A 1050 4.37 27.74 -10.28
CA TYR A 1050 4.51 29.19 -10.39
C TYR A 1050 5.98 29.60 -10.31
N TYR A 1051 6.73 29.02 -9.37
CA TYR A 1051 8.17 29.24 -9.30
C TYR A 1051 8.89 28.78 -10.58
N ALA A 1052 8.54 27.61 -11.12
CA ALA A 1052 9.18 27.04 -12.29
C ALA A 1052 8.86 27.83 -13.58
N LEU A 1053 7.58 27.99 -13.92
CA LEU A 1053 7.15 28.57 -15.20
C LEU A 1053 7.17 30.10 -15.20
N LYS A 1054 6.71 30.74 -14.12
CA LYS A 1054 6.61 32.20 -14.06
C LYS A 1054 7.90 32.85 -13.59
N GLN A 1055 8.50 32.36 -12.50
CA GLN A 1055 9.66 33.03 -11.89
C GLN A 1055 11.01 32.63 -12.52
N LEU A 1056 11.21 31.36 -12.90
CA LEU A 1056 12.49 30.89 -13.45
C LEU A 1056 12.52 30.89 -14.98
N ALA A 1057 11.53 30.26 -15.62
CA ALA A 1057 11.46 30.24 -17.08
C ALA A 1057 11.01 31.57 -17.68
N ASP A 1058 10.32 32.42 -16.90
CA ASP A 1058 9.67 33.65 -17.37
C ASP A 1058 8.87 33.39 -18.66
N LEU A 1059 7.97 32.40 -18.60
CA LEU A 1059 7.20 31.93 -19.75
C LEU A 1059 6.38 33.08 -20.34
N GLN A 1060 6.61 33.35 -21.62
CA GLN A 1060 5.96 34.42 -22.38
C GLN A 1060 4.78 33.90 -23.20
N PRO A 1061 3.79 34.75 -23.49
CA PRO A 1061 2.73 34.42 -24.44
C PRO A 1061 3.28 34.00 -25.80
N GLY A 1062 2.75 32.91 -26.36
CA GLY A 1062 3.13 32.34 -27.66
C GLY A 1062 4.34 31.39 -27.61
N GLU A 1063 5.00 31.21 -26.47
CA GLU A 1063 6.06 30.21 -26.33
C GLU A 1063 5.49 28.79 -26.22
N ARG A 1064 6.28 27.80 -26.66
CA ARG A 1064 5.94 26.37 -26.55
C ARG A 1064 6.50 25.78 -25.27
N VAL A 1065 5.64 25.19 -24.44
CA VAL A 1065 6.03 24.50 -23.22
C VAL A 1065 5.73 23.01 -23.31
N LEU A 1066 6.70 22.15 -22.97
CA LEU A 1066 6.51 20.72 -22.76
C LEU A 1066 6.31 20.40 -21.28
N ILE A 1067 5.18 19.82 -20.91
CA ILE A 1067 4.82 19.43 -19.55
C ILE A 1067 4.80 17.90 -19.43
N HIS A 1068 5.76 17.33 -18.69
CA HIS A 1068 5.77 15.90 -18.41
C HIS A 1068 4.85 15.48 -17.27
N GLY A 1069 4.17 14.34 -17.42
CA GLY A 1069 3.27 13.81 -16.38
C GLY A 1069 2.04 14.70 -16.17
N ALA A 1070 1.48 15.24 -17.25
CA ALA A 1070 0.49 16.31 -17.23
C ALA A 1070 -0.82 15.98 -16.48
N ALA A 1071 -1.15 14.71 -16.31
CA ALA A 1071 -2.33 14.27 -15.55
C ALA A 1071 -2.10 14.16 -14.03
N GLY A 1072 -0.85 14.29 -13.55
CA GLY A 1072 -0.55 14.37 -12.12
C GLY A 1072 -0.74 15.79 -11.58
N GLY A 1073 -0.72 15.98 -10.25
CA GLY A 1073 -0.99 17.28 -9.64
C GLY A 1073 -0.20 18.46 -10.23
N VAL A 1074 1.14 18.36 -10.26
CA VAL A 1074 2.02 19.39 -10.86
C VAL A 1074 1.70 19.64 -12.33
N GLY A 1075 1.38 18.58 -13.07
CA GLY A 1075 1.04 18.65 -14.48
C GLY A 1075 -0.22 19.47 -14.74
N ILE A 1076 -1.30 19.19 -13.99
CA ILE A 1076 -2.59 19.89 -14.14
C ILE A 1076 -2.44 21.38 -13.81
N ALA A 1077 -1.75 21.70 -12.71
CA ALA A 1077 -1.47 23.09 -12.34
C ALA A 1077 -0.60 23.81 -13.40
N ALA A 1078 0.37 23.11 -14.00
CA ALA A 1078 1.20 23.64 -15.07
C ALA A 1078 0.40 23.93 -16.33
N VAL A 1079 -0.56 23.07 -16.70
CA VAL A 1079 -1.46 23.33 -17.83
C VAL A 1079 -2.32 24.57 -17.56
N GLN A 1080 -2.94 24.68 -16.38
CA GLN A 1080 -3.75 25.86 -16.02
C GLN A 1080 -2.93 27.16 -16.10
N LEU A 1081 -1.73 27.19 -15.49
CA LEU A 1081 -0.88 28.37 -15.50
C LEU A 1081 -0.35 28.70 -16.89
N ALA A 1082 0.08 27.70 -17.67
CA ALA A 1082 0.58 27.91 -19.03
C ALA A 1082 -0.51 28.48 -19.95
N ARG A 1083 -1.77 28.04 -19.81
CA ARG A 1083 -2.91 28.62 -20.54
C ARG A 1083 -3.14 30.07 -20.16
N HIS A 1084 -3.13 30.40 -18.87
CA HIS A 1084 -3.25 31.77 -18.39
C HIS A 1084 -2.14 32.68 -18.94
N LEU A 1085 -0.92 32.13 -19.06
CA LEU A 1085 0.23 32.84 -19.64
C LEU A 1085 0.23 32.88 -21.18
N GLY A 1086 -0.73 32.24 -21.84
CA GLY A 1086 -0.89 32.25 -23.30
C GLY A 1086 0.15 31.42 -24.05
N ALA A 1087 0.69 30.36 -23.44
CA ALA A 1087 1.65 29.45 -24.07
C ALA A 1087 0.95 28.36 -24.92
N GLU A 1088 1.65 27.84 -25.92
CA GLU A 1088 1.26 26.61 -26.67
C GLU A 1088 1.77 25.39 -25.88
N ILE A 1089 0.87 24.47 -25.55
CA ILE A 1089 1.10 23.42 -24.56
C ILE A 1089 1.28 22.07 -25.23
N PHE A 1090 2.50 21.54 -25.09
CA PHE A 1090 2.85 20.16 -25.36
C PHE A 1090 2.84 19.40 -24.03
N ALA A 1091 2.27 18.21 -23.98
CA ALA A 1091 2.16 17.45 -22.75
C ALA A 1091 2.39 15.96 -22.96
N THR A 1092 2.74 15.24 -21.89
CA THR A 1092 2.84 13.78 -21.94
C THR A 1092 2.04 13.12 -20.82
N ALA A 1093 1.42 11.98 -21.10
CA ALA A 1093 0.71 11.16 -20.11
C ALA A 1093 0.73 9.66 -20.46
N GLY A 1094 0.73 8.81 -19.43
CA GLY A 1094 1.10 7.39 -19.55
C GLY A 1094 -0.03 6.40 -19.84
N SER A 1095 -1.30 6.81 -19.81
CA SER A 1095 -2.44 5.99 -20.22
C SER A 1095 -3.34 6.79 -21.17
N GLU A 1096 -4.15 6.10 -21.97
CA GLU A 1096 -5.11 6.76 -22.88
C GLU A 1096 -6.08 7.65 -22.13
N GLU A 1097 -6.70 7.14 -21.06
CA GLU A 1097 -7.56 7.92 -20.17
C GLU A 1097 -6.90 9.24 -19.70
N LYS A 1098 -5.63 9.20 -19.29
CA LYS A 1098 -4.91 10.40 -18.87
C LYS A 1098 -4.60 11.34 -20.02
N ARG A 1099 -4.32 10.82 -21.22
CA ARG A 1099 -4.17 11.64 -22.42
C ARG A 1099 -5.51 12.26 -22.81
N ASP A 1100 -6.60 11.56 -22.58
CA ASP A 1100 -7.97 12.01 -22.81
C ASP A 1100 -8.39 13.12 -21.83
N PHE A 1101 -7.99 12.99 -20.59
CA PHE A 1101 -8.11 14.04 -19.60
C PHE A 1101 -7.27 15.28 -19.96
N VAL A 1102 -5.99 15.10 -20.33
CA VAL A 1102 -5.06 16.23 -20.52
C VAL A 1102 -5.40 17.09 -21.75
N LYS A 1103 -5.83 16.53 -22.89
CA LYS A 1103 -6.26 17.43 -24.00
C LYS A 1103 -7.56 18.16 -23.65
N LEU A 1104 -8.50 17.55 -22.91
CA LEU A 1104 -9.72 18.27 -22.46
C LEU A 1104 -9.42 19.36 -21.44
N LEU A 1105 -8.34 19.21 -20.67
CA LEU A 1105 -7.82 20.26 -19.80
C LEU A 1105 -7.21 21.44 -20.59
N GLY A 1106 -7.02 21.29 -21.91
CA GLY A 1106 -6.55 22.32 -22.83
C GLY A 1106 -5.06 22.26 -23.16
N ALA A 1107 -4.47 21.06 -23.18
CA ALA A 1107 -3.18 20.87 -23.84
C ALA A 1107 -3.38 20.73 -25.36
N ASP A 1108 -2.63 21.49 -26.15
CA ASP A 1108 -2.72 21.50 -27.61
C ASP A 1108 -2.24 20.18 -28.23
N HIS A 1109 -1.15 19.61 -27.68
CA HIS A 1109 -0.54 18.38 -28.17
C HIS A 1109 -0.23 17.43 -27.00
N VAL A 1110 -0.62 16.15 -27.11
CA VAL A 1110 -0.43 15.15 -26.03
C VAL A 1110 0.18 13.86 -26.54
N PHE A 1111 1.31 13.45 -25.93
CA PHE A 1111 2.11 12.29 -26.30
C PHE A 1111 2.20 11.24 -25.17
N ASP A 1112 2.73 10.06 -25.47
CA ASP A 1112 2.93 9.00 -24.48
C ASP A 1112 4.16 9.26 -23.59
N SER A 1113 3.97 9.36 -22.28
CA SER A 1113 5.06 9.56 -21.33
C SER A 1113 5.87 8.28 -21.03
N ARG A 1114 5.39 7.10 -21.43
CA ARG A 1114 6.08 5.82 -21.23
C ARG A 1114 7.01 5.43 -22.39
N SER A 1115 6.97 6.20 -23.47
CA SER A 1115 7.83 6.03 -24.65
C SER A 1115 8.83 7.17 -24.72
N LEU A 1116 10.04 6.91 -25.21
CA LEU A 1116 11.01 7.97 -25.54
C LEU A 1116 10.74 8.60 -26.92
N ALA A 1117 9.74 8.10 -27.66
CA ALA A 1117 9.35 8.60 -28.98
C ALA A 1117 8.78 10.02 -28.95
N PHE A 1118 8.30 10.50 -27.79
CA PHE A 1118 7.74 11.85 -27.65
C PHE A 1118 8.66 12.93 -28.23
N ALA A 1119 9.99 12.75 -28.13
CA ALA A 1119 10.93 13.73 -28.62
C ALA A 1119 11.05 13.74 -30.15
N ASP A 1120 10.79 12.62 -30.82
CA ASP A 1120 10.71 12.55 -32.28
C ASP A 1120 9.34 13.09 -32.74
N ASP A 1121 8.25 12.70 -32.06
CA ASP A 1121 6.88 13.15 -32.35
C ASP A 1121 6.70 14.66 -32.18
N ILE A 1122 7.30 15.27 -31.15
CA ILE A 1122 7.28 16.72 -30.94
C ILE A 1122 8.04 17.44 -32.04
N LEU A 1123 9.18 16.91 -32.48
CA LEU A 1123 9.91 17.50 -33.60
C LEU A 1123 9.09 17.43 -34.88
N GLU A 1124 8.39 16.32 -35.13
CA GLU A 1124 7.47 16.23 -36.26
C GLU A 1124 6.35 17.26 -36.16
N ALA A 1125 5.64 17.33 -35.02
CA ALA A 1125 4.56 18.28 -34.78
C ALA A 1125 5.01 19.76 -34.88
N THR A 1126 6.29 20.04 -34.60
CA THR A 1126 6.86 21.40 -34.64
C THR A 1126 7.69 21.68 -35.90
N ASN A 1127 7.65 20.82 -36.91
CA ASN A 1127 8.47 20.94 -38.13
C ASN A 1127 9.98 21.09 -37.85
N GLY A 1128 10.48 20.35 -36.88
CA GLY A 1128 11.87 20.30 -36.45
C GLY A 1128 12.30 21.44 -35.53
N GLN A 1129 11.39 22.34 -35.12
CA GLN A 1129 11.74 23.49 -34.29
C GLN A 1129 11.89 23.16 -32.81
N GLY A 1130 11.12 22.21 -32.27
CA GLY A 1130 11.11 21.90 -30.85
C GLY A 1130 10.31 22.89 -30.00
N VAL A 1131 10.66 22.97 -28.71
CA VAL A 1131 9.95 23.73 -27.65
C VAL A 1131 10.87 24.75 -26.95
N ASP A 1132 10.28 25.79 -26.37
CA ASP A 1132 10.99 26.87 -25.69
C ASP A 1132 11.25 26.55 -24.22
N VAL A 1133 10.32 25.85 -23.56
CA VAL A 1133 10.42 25.46 -22.15
C VAL A 1133 10.10 23.97 -21.99
N VAL A 1134 10.86 23.27 -21.14
CA VAL A 1134 10.55 21.90 -20.72
C VAL A 1134 10.39 21.86 -19.21
N LEU A 1135 9.23 21.44 -18.71
CA LEU A 1135 8.98 21.08 -17.33
C LEU A 1135 9.14 19.56 -17.16
N ASN A 1136 10.31 19.14 -16.69
CA ASN A 1136 10.70 17.75 -16.61
C ASN A 1136 10.43 17.13 -15.23
N SER A 1137 9.93 15.90 -15.25
CA SER A 1137 9.80 15.00 -14.10
C SER A 1137 10.26 13.56 -14.43
N LEU A 1138 10.77 13.34 -15.64
CA LEU A 1138 11.28 12.05 -16.11
C LEU A 1138 12.79 11.93 -15.85
N ALA A 1139 13.26 10.70 -15.72
CA ALA A 1139 14.65 10.39 -15.36
C ALA A 1139 15.44 9.71 -16.49
N GLY A 1140 16.77 9.70 -16.38
CA GLY A 1140 17.65 8.98 -17.31
C GLY A 1140 17.64 9.52 -18.75
N GLU A 1141 17.51 8.64 -19.76
CA GLU A 1141 17.61 9.00 -21.18
C GLU A 1141 16.58 10.05 -21.63
N ALA A 1142 15.44 10.15 -20.94
CA ALA A 1142 14.44 11.18 -21.20
C ALA A 1142 15.01 12.61 -21.09
N ILE A 1143 15.96 12.85 -20.16
CA ILE A 1143 16.62 14.15 -20.01
C ILE A 1143 17.38 14.52 -21.29
N ARG A 1144 18.10 13.55 -21.90
CA ARG A 1144 18.83 13.78 -23.16
C ARG A 1144 17.89 14.02 -24.33
N ARG A 1145 16.76 13.31 -24.37
CA ARG A 1145 15.70 13.52 -25.36
C ARG A 1145 15.09 14.92 -25.25
N ASN A 1146 14.84 15.38 -24.03
CA ASN A 1146 14.36 16.73 -23.74
C ASN A 1146 15.36 17.82 -24.15
N LEU A 1147 16.65 17.63 -23.87
CA LEU A 1147 17.70 18.57 -24.31
C LEU A 1147 17.80 18.67 -25.84
N ARG A 1148 17.46 17.61 -26.57
CA ARG A 1148 17.49 17.58 -28.04
C ARG A 1148 16.36 18.41 -28.67
N ILE A 1149 15.22 18.52 -27.99
CA ILE A 1149 14.03 19.22 -28.50
C ILE A 1149 13.92 20.66 -27.99
N LEU A 1150 14.85 21.12 -27.16
CA LEU A 1150 14.92 22.51 -26.75
C LEU A 1150 15.41 23.39 -27.90
N LYS A 1151 14.67 24.46 -28.16
CA LYS A 1151 15.10 25.55 -29.05
C LYS A 1151 16.32 26.26 -28.49
N PRO A 1152 17.08 26.99 -29.34
CA PRO A 1152 18.05 27.96 -28.86
C PRO A 1152 17.41 28.93 -27.85
N PHE A 1153 18.14 29.25 -26.77
CA PHE A 1153 17.65 30.03 -25.62
C PHE A 1153 16.54 29.37 -24.78
N GLY A 1154 16.25 28.09 -25.04
CA GLY A 1154 15.26 27.33 -24.30
C GLY A 1154 15.63 27.10 -22.83
N ARG A 1155 14.61 26.87 -21.98
CA ARG A 1155 14.75 26.70 -20.53
C ARG A 1155 14.31 25.30 -20.10
N PHE A 1156 15.23 24.55 -19.53
CA PHE A 1156 14.96 23.25 -18.94
C PHE A 1156 14.69 23.41 -17.44
N LEU A 1157 13.54 22.97 -16.97
CA LEU A 1157 13.10 23.03 -15.58
C LEU A 1157 13.04 21.61 -15.01
N GLU A 1158 14.02 21.22 -14.22
CA GLU A 1158 14.13 19.89 -13.62
C GLU A 1158 13.45 19.85 -12.25
N LEU A 1159 12.39 19.06 -12.13
CA LEU A 1159 11.74 18.75 -10.85
C LEU A 1159 12.19 17.40 -10.26
N GLY A 1160 12.78 16.53 -11.08
CA GLY A 1160 13.25 15.20 -10.67
C GLY A 1160 14.45 15.28 -9.75
N LYS A 1161 14.33 14.72 -8.54
CA LYS A 1161 15.44 14.69 -7.57
C LYS A 1161 16.41 13.52 -7.78
N ARG A 1162 15.99 12.41 -8.37
CA ARG A 1162 16.82 11.19 -8.46
C ARG A 1162 18.14 11.43 -9.21
N ASP A 1163 18.08 11.91 -10.44
CA ASP A 1163 19.28 12.16 -11.27
C ASP A 1163 20.19 13.25 -10.67
N PHE A 1164 19.63 14.20 -9.90
CA PHE A 1164 20.40 15.20 -9.18
C PHE A 1164 21.30 14.56 -8.12
N PHE A 1165 20.76 13.65 -7.30
CA PHE A 1165 21.52 12.98 -6.24
C PHE A 1165 22.37 11.81 -6.74
N GLU A 1166 22.01 11.19 -7.87
CA GLU A 1166 22.85 10.19 -8.56
C GLU A 1166 23.99 10.83 -9.39
N ASN A 1167 24.01 12.16 -9.49
CA ASN A 1167 24.98 12.92 -10.29
C ASN A 1167 25.06 12.43 -11.75
N THR A 1168 23.89 12.21 -12.37
CA THR A 1168 23.81 11.70 -13.75
C THR A 1168 24.52 12.68 -14.72
N PRO A 1169 25.42 12.20 -15.61
CA PRO A 1169 26.16 13.09 -16.50
C PRO A 1169 25.26 13.82 -17.50
N ILE A 1170 25.26 15.16 -17.43
CA ILE A 1170 24.68 16.04 -18.46
C ILE A 1170 25.76 16.44 -19.47
N GLY A 1171 25.51 16.21 -20.76
CA GLY A 1171 26.45 16.62 -21.80
C GLY A 1171 26.47 18.15 -21.94
N LEU A 1172 27.66 18.75 -22.05
CA LEU A 1172 27.77 20.22 -22.23
C LEU A 1172 27.45 20.71 -23.65
N ARG A 1173 27.46 19.81 -24.64
CA ARG A 1173 27.26 20.17 -26.06
C ARG A 1173 25.95 20.92 -26.35
N PRO A 1174 24.78 20.58 -25.76
CA PRO A 1174 23.53 21.31 -25.97
C PRO A 1174 23.59 22.79 -25.54
N PHE A 1175 24.42 23.14 -24.55
CA PHE A 1175 24.56 24.52 -24.06
C PHE A 1175 25.15 25.50 -25.09
N LYS A 1176 25.70 25.00 -26.20
CA LYS A 1176 26.13 25.83 -27.34
C LYS A 1176 24.97 26.66 -27.93
N ASP A 1177 23.73 26.19 -27.75
CA ASP A 1177 22.52 26.82 -28.26
C ASP A 1177 21.94 27.83 -27.23
N ASN A 1178 22.74 28.25 -26.24
CA ASN A 1178 22.38 29.22 -25.18
C ASN A 1178 21.20 28.79 -24.30
N ILE A 1179 20.96 27.48 -24.18
CA ILE A 1179 19.93 26.96 -23.28
C ILE A 1179 20.30 27.19 -21.81
N SER A 1180 19.29 27.27 -20.96
CA SER A 1180 19.44 27.32 -19.50
C SER A 1180 18.88 26.05 -18.85
N TYR A 1181 19.54 25.57 -17.79
CA TYR A 1181 19.10 24.41 -17.01
C TYR A 1181 18.91 24.82 -15.55
N PHE A 1182 17.70 24.63 -15.03
CA PHE A 1182 17.32 24.94 -13.66
C PHE A 1182 16.99 23.66 -12.90
N GLY A 1183 17.80 23.31 -11.90
CA GLY A 1183 17.42 22.33 -10.88
C GLY A 1183 16.52 23.00 -9.85
N ILE A 1184 15.32 22.46 -9.63
CA ILE A 1184 14.28 23.10 -8.81
C ILE A 1184 13.99 22.25 -7.58
N ASP A 1185 14.20 22.86 -6.40
CA ASP A 1185 13.77 22.31 -5.11
C ASP A 1185 12.88 23.32 -4.38
N ALA A 1186 11.56 23.18 -4.52
CA ALA A 1186 10.58 24.06 -3.87
C ALA A 1186 10.61 23.96 -2.34
N ASP A 1187 10.98 22.79 -1.81
CA ASP A 1187 11.11 22.54 -0.36
C ASP A 1187 12.26 23.37 0.23
N GLN A 1188 13.41 23.44 -0.47
CA GLN A 1188 14.54 24.27 -0.06
C GLN A 1188 14.26 25.77 -0.18
N LEU A 1189 13.44 26.19 -1.16
CA LEU A 1189 13.13 27.60 -1.40
C LEU A 1189 12.46 28.28 -0.18
N LEU A 1190 11.55 27.56 0.49
CA LEU A 1190 10.84 28.03 1.69
C LEU A 1190 11.77 28.36 2.87
N THR A 1191 12.92 27.66 2.95
CA THR A 1191 13.94 27.86 3.99
C THR A 1191 15.01 28.84 3.55
N ALA A 1192 15.53 28.70 2.32
CA ALA A 1192 16.67 29.49 1.84
C ALA A 1192 16.30 30.90 1.37
N ARG A 1193 15.06 31.10 0.87
CA ARG A 1193 14.56 32.41 0.40
C ARG A 1193 13.11 32.65 0.85
N PRO A 1194 12.84 32.72 2.16
CA PRO A 1194 11.48 32.79 2.71
C PRO A 1194 10.69 34.01 2.21
N VAL A 1195 11.33 35.17 2.05
CA VAL A 1195 10.68 36.39 1.54
C VAL A 1195 10.19 36.21 0.10
N LEU A 1196 10.99 35.56 -0.76
CA LEU A 1196 10.58 35.25 -2.12
C LEU A 1196 9.45 34.22 -2.13
N ALA A 1197 9.55 33.17 -1.31
CA ALA A 1197 8.54 32.14 -1.22
C ALA A 1197 7.18 32.72 -0.78
N ALA A 1198 7.15 33.55 0.27
CA ALA A 1198 5.93 34.19 0.75
C ALA A 1198 5.28 35.11 -0.31
N ARG A 1199 6.09 35.85 -1.10
CA ARG A 1199 5.59 36.66 -2.21
C ARG A 1199 4.94 35.80 -3.30
N LEU A 1200 5.64 34.78 -3.78
CA LEU A 1200 5.14 33.89 -4.84
C LEU A 1200 3.88 33.15 -4.40
N PHE A 1201 3.81 32.69 -3.15
CA PHE A 1201 2.62 32.01 -2.64
C PHE A 1201 1.41 32.96 -2.57
N ARG A 1202 1.62 34.23 -2.19
CA ARG A 1202 0.55 35.25 -2.24
C ARG A 1202 0.06 35.51 -3.66
N GLU A 1203 0.97 35.68 -4.62
CA GLU A 1203 0.63 35.88 -6.04
C GLU A 1203 -0.18 34.68 -6.59
N VAL A 1204 0.17 33.45 -6.20
CA VAL A 1204 -0.63 32.25 -6.52
C VAL A 1204 -2.03 32.35 -5.93
N MET A 1205 -2.15 32.74 -4.66
CA MET A 1205 -3.45 32.89 -4.01
C MET A 1205 -4.32 33.98 -4.63
N GLU A 1206 -3.73 35.07 -5.12
CA GLU A 1206 -4.45 36.12 -5.86
C GLU A 1206 -5.12 35.55 -7.12
N LEU A 1207 -4.42 34.69 -7.88
CA LEU A 1207 -4.99 34.05 -9.07
C LEU A 1207 -6.16 33.08 -8.76
N PHE A 1208 -6.19 32.47 -7.57
CA PHE A 1208 -7.35 31.70 -7.11
C PHE A 1208 -8.53 32.62 -6.76
N HIS A 1209 -8.28 33.78 -6.14
CA HIS A 1209 -9.34 34.74 -5.84
C HIS A 1209 -9.93 35.36 -7.12
N GLU A 1210 -9.13 35.51 -8.18
CA GLU A 1210 -9.57 35.98 -9.49
C GLU A 1210 -10.28 34.90 -10.33
N GLY A 1211 -10.31 33.64 -9.88
CA GLY A 1211 -10.92 32.52 -10.62
C GLY A 1211 -10.10 32.05 -11.83
N VAL A 1212 -8.84 32.46 -11.92
CA VAL A 1212 -7.91 32.05 -12.98
C VAL A 1212 -7.42 30.61 -12.76
N LEU A 1213 -7.18 30.25 -11.50
CA LEU A 1213 -6.74 28.92 -11.08
C LEU A 1213 -7.84 28.21 -10.29
N ALA A 1214 -7.82 26.87 -10.34
CA ALA A 1214 -8.81 26.01 -9.71
C ALA A 1214 -8.15 24.89 -8.89
N PRO A 1215 -8.73 24.48 -7.75
CA PRO A 1215 -8.28 23.30 -7.02
C PRO A 1215 -8.18 22.07 -7.93
N LEU A 1216 -7.30 21.14 -7.58
CA LEU A 1216 -7.10 19.96 -8.41
C LEU A 1216 -8.20 18.93 -8.13
N PRO A 1217 -8.57 18.10 -9.13
CA PRO A 1217 -9.29 16.87 -8.86
C PRO A 1217 -8.47 16.02 -7.89
N HIS A 1218 -9.15 15.33 -6.97
CA HIS A 1218 -8.48 14.60 -5.93
C HIS A 1218 -9.22 13.35 -5.49
N ARG A 1219 -8.44 12.39 -4.97
CA ARG A 1219 -8.95 11.17 -4.34
C ARG A 1219 -8.64 11.20 -2.85
N VAL A 1220 -9.65 11.01 -2.03
CA VAL A 1220 -9.55 11.10 -0.57
C VAL A 1220 -9.44 9.70 0.04
N PHE A 1221 -8.50 9.54 0.97
CA PHE A 1221 -8.34 8.37 1.83
C PHE A 1221 -8.45 8.84 3.28
N SER A 1222 -9.02 8.03 4.15
CA SER A 1222 -8.99 8.28 5.60
C SER A 1222 -7.62 7.94 6.20
N ALA A 1223 -7.35 8.41 7.42
CA ALA A 1223 -6.06 8.23 8.10
C ALA A 1223 -5.66 6.75 8.28
N ASP A 1224 -6.62 5.87 8.53
CA ASP A 1224 -6.44 4.41 8.62
C ASP A 1224 -6.04 3.79 7.26
N ARG A 1225 -6.43 4.43 6.14
CA ARG A 1225 -6.11 3.99 4.77
C ARG A 1225 -4.86 4.64 4.18
N VAL A 1226 -3.99 5.19 5.01
CA VAL A 1226 -2.79 5.87 4.54
C VAL A 1226 -1.88 4.96 3.69
N VAL A 1227 -1.79 3.67 4.00
CA VAL A 1227 -1.02 2.71 3.20
C VAL A 1227 -1.58 2.57 1.78
N ASP A 1228 -2.92 2.57 1.63
CA ASP A 1228 -3.59 2.50 0.33
C ASP A 1228 -3.37 3.80 -0.47
N ALA A 1229 -3.42 4.95 0.20
CA ALA A 1229 -3.11 6.24 -0.40
C ALA A 1229 -1.70 6.25 -1.02
N PHE A 1230 -0.69 5.77 -0.26
CA PHE A 1230 0.68 5.61 -0.75
C PHE A 1230 0.78 4.59 -1.90
N ARG A 1231 0.04 3.49 -1.84
CA ARG A 1231 0.03 2.46 -2.89
C ARG A 1231 -0.55 2.99 -4.20
N VAL A 1232 -1.66 3.72 -4.16
CA VAL A 1232 -2.28 4.34 -5.35
C VAL A 1232 -1.34 5.36 -5.99
N MET A 1233 -0.61 6.14 -5.18
CA MET A 1233 0.41 7.05 -5.70
C MET A 1233 1.60 6.31 -6.30
N GLN A 1234 2.11 5.25 -5.64
CA GLN A 1234 3.22 4.43 -6.13
C GLN A 1234 2.91 3.79 -7.50
N GLN A 1235 1.69 3.29 -7.69
CA GLN A 1235 1.26 2.69 -8.95
C GLN A 1235 0.91 3.72 -10.04
N ALA A 1236 0.96 5.02 -9.72
CA ALA A 1236 0.54 6.11 -10.60
C ALA A 1236 -0.88 5.93 -11.17
N ARG A 1237 -1.80 5.34 -10.40
CA ARG A 1237 -3.21 5.09 -10.80
C ARG A 1237 -4.17 6.21 -10.43
N HIS A 1238 -3.68 7.45 -10.33
CA HIS A 1238 -4.47 8.63 -9.98
C HIS A 1238 -4.40 9.71 -11.07
N ILE A 1239 -5.45 10.53 -11.14
CA ILE A 1239 -5.49 11.83 -11.81
C ILE A 1239 -5.57 12.90 -10.72
N GLY A 1240 -4.78 13.95 -10.83
CA GLY A 1240 -4.73 15.02 -9.83
C GLY A 1240 -4.00 14.63 -8.55
N LYS A 1241 -4.62 14.86 -7.39
CA LYS A 1241 -3.96 14.75 -6.07
C LYS A 1241 -4.53 13.61 -5.21
N VAL A 1242 -3.69 12.98 -4.41
CA VAL A 1242 -4.12 12.04 -3.36
C VAL A 1242 -4.12 12.78 -2.03
N ILE A 1243 -5.25 12.75 -1.32
CA ILE A 1243 -5.47 13.43 -0.05
C ILE A 1243 -5.70 12.41 1.05
N VAL A 1244 -5.08 12.64 2.21
CA VAL A 1244 -5.42 11.91 3.44
C VAL A 1244 -6.22 12.83 4.36
N SER A 1245 -7.48 12.45 4.62
CA SER A 1245 -8.37 13.10 5.57
C SER A 1245 -8.06 12.60 6.99
N LEU A 1246 -7.92 13.54 7.91
CA LEU A 1246 -7.76 13.30 9.35
C LEU A 1246 -9.05 13.61 10.12
N GLU A 1247 -10.12 13.94 9.40
CA GLU A 1247 -11.47 14.05 9.98
C GLU A 1247 -11.97 12.65 10.32
N ALA A 1248 -12.50 12.51 11.53
CA ALA A 1248 -12.99 11.24 12.10
C ALA A 1248 -14.34 10.84 11.51
#